data_AF-A0A8H2ZUI9-F1
#
_entry.id   AF-A0A8H2ZUI9-F1
#
_cell.length_a   1.000
_cell.length_b   1.000
_cell.length_c   1.000
_cell.angle_alpha   90.00
_cell.angle_beta   90.00
_cell.angle_gamma   90.00
#
_symmetry.space_group_name_H-M   'P 1'
#
loop_
_entity.id
_entity.type
_entity.pdbx_description
1 polymer ?
#
loop_
_entity_poly.entity_id
_entity_poly.type
_entity_poly.pdbx_seq_one_letter_code
_entity_poly.pdbx_strand_id
1 'polypeptide(L)'
;MIYLLVISVLHSFGTVIGQLHVKPPTFLDQLSRPVIPYTFRPTKVHSTHGTVANAEGLVQSSGPSDRNGTRPITKLSPNSSIILDFSLDVGGYPVFEFASSTQDHTAAIRYTVSESLTALEPGVGDGYPFMGFAGARSRSEVVSVPGWGERWIGTAVQGGQRFVLVEHISGTADVSISEVGFRAATDVTPISNLPGSFNSSDDYLNELWIAGARTVQLGCTSKGSLAPAWHVSAIGTFIESKNIAVHQKGQEWGQVDFSLSIYIISGSIFTVNKGNLFAPEPGPTVFSFVFGPDGAGTFSRYQGSSIDVPSGALTTGKWHTVKFSVRGDSNATMTASIDGVEIGTVPFDGTPFAGPVGISAGTDTTIIVKNFLVQDIEGKTLYFNSMTSQSALEDFATGTNYYGVCFDGAKRDRVVWAGDFSIFGPTIFYSTANIEAVAGSLLLFTGIQDSQGQISTSILPSVVPSEVPTNEWLGNSFYSLIYAISAANAWYEWYQYTGDTEFVGRWWPAIKRDIEYGISFLDRETGLITVESYTSLDFNQYDGITPGTHIGANSIVVWALRNAALMSDSFGDSVASGYRETADMIEKAVNDRLFSNSTGAYMLVDGNTTVGISQDGNSYAILSGIASAPGAPSSARAVIKAMRSLNTPFGPLSFSNTSRFLPIVSPYASGFHTWAAFEAGMDEEAISLMRTVWKNQMDTSNPWYTGMTWEFINGTSGEPYNPRASSQAHGWGSAPTWQLSRYVLGVSPATPGYSTWSFAPRTVNLTYANGRVPTPWGTIVASWEVTGSGFEMRISAPLGTNGTIVVPGAGNKTVTINGVDIGTNGNAILPENVIWAGVEGDVYRVNVTSRRGDFTISTS
;
A
#
# COMPACT_ATOMS: atom_id res chain seq x y z
N MET A 1 8.32 58.04 -27.21
CA MET A 1 8.58 56.78 -27.95
C MET A 1 9.75 55.99 -27.33
N ILE A 2 9.79 55.90 -25.98
CA ILE A 2 10.74 55.13 -25.14
C ILE A 2 9.93 54.52 -23.97
N TYR A 3 8.65 54.19 -24.20
CA TYR A 3 7.74 53.65 -23.17
C TYR A 3 7.08 52.32 -23.58
N LEU A 4 7.49 51.76 -24.73
CA LEU A 4 7.01 50.48 -25.26
C LEU A 4 8.11 49.42 -25.40
N LEU A 5 9.34 49.69 -24.95
CA LEU A 5 10.48 48.77 -25.06
C LEU A 5 10.96 48.18 -23.72
N VAL A 6 10.35 48.56 -22.59
CA VAL A 6 10.71 48.03 -21.25
C VAL A 6 9.75 46.93 -20.79
N ILE A 7 8.58 46.79 -21.42
CA ILE A 7 7.61 45.72 -21.10
C ILE A 7 7.98 44.39 -21.80
N SER A 8 8.85 44.43 -22.82
CA SER A 8 9.30 43.25 -23.58
C SER A 8 10.53 42.53 -23.02
N VAL A 9 11.11 42.99 -21.90
CA VAL A 9 12.29 42.35 -21.26
C VAL A 9 12.01 41.82 -19.84
N LEU A 10 10.80 42.04 -19.30
CA LEU A 10 10.37 41.50 -17.99
C LEU A 10 9.31 40.38 -18.09
N HIS A 11 8.99 39.92 -19.30
CA HIS A 11 8.08 38.79 -19.55
C HIS A 11 8.80 37.46 -19.88
N SER A 12 10.13 37.39 -19.73
CA SER A 12 10.93 36.24 -20.15
C SER A 12 11.58 35.42 -19.01
N PHE A 13 11.16 35.61 -17.76
CA PHE A 13 11.50 34.69 -16.66
C PHE A 13 10.26 34.39 -15.81
N GLY A 14 9.32 33.71 -16.44
CA GLY A 14 8.22 33.02 -15.80
C GLY A 14 7.92 31.83 -16.68
N THR A 15 8.79 30.82 -16.63
CA THR A 15 8.52 29.51 -17.22
C THR A 15 7.21 29.00 -16.61
N VAL A 16 6.11 29.23 -17.34
CA VAL A 16 4.93 28.38 -17.28
C VAL A 16 5.41 27.02 -17.75
N ILE A 17 5.90 26.20 -16.82
CA ILE A 17 5.92 24.76 -17.01
C ILE A 17 4.44 24.38 -16.96
N GLY A 18 3.77 24.48 -18.10
CA GLY A 18 2.60 23.65 -18.31
C GLY A 18 3.12 22.22 -18.21
N GLN A 19 2.88 21.57 -17.08
CA GLN A 19 3.12 20.14 -16.92
C GLN A 19 2.31 19.46 -18.04
N LEU A 20 3.02 19.09 -19.10
CA LEU A 20 2.53 18.15 -20.09
C LEU A 20 2.09 16.92 -19.30
N HIS A 21 0.88 16.47 -19.54
CA HIS A 21 0.35 15.27 -18.90
C HIS A 21 0.77 14.07 -19.74
N VAL A 22 1.53 13.14 -19.15
CA VAL A 22 1.90 11.87 -19.75
C VAL A 22 0.63 11.06 -19.80
N LYS A 23 0.20 10.80 -21.03
CA LYS A 23 -0.81 9.79 -21.24
C LYS A 23 -0.21 8.45 -20.82
N PRO A 24 -0.91 7.67 -19.98
CA PRO A 24 -0.54 6.29 -19.75
C PRO A 24 -0.39 5.55 -21.09
N PRO A 25 0.37 4.43 -21.15
CA PRO A 25 0.39 3.56 -22.32
C PRO A 25 -1.02 3.39 -22.91
N THR A 26 -1.14 3.54 -24.23
CA THR A 26 -2.44 3.63 -24.92
C THR A 26 -3.36 2.43 -24.72
N PHE A 27 -2.85 1.28 -24.26
CA PHE A 27 -3.66 0.13 -23.88
C PHE A 27 -4.47 0.35 -22.58
N LEU A 28 -4.01 1.23 -21.66
CA LEU A 28 -4.73 1.56 -20.42
C LEU A 28 -6.00 2.40 -20.68
N ASP A 29 -6.07 3.08 -21.82
CA ASP A 29 -7.28 3.75 -22.31
C ASP A 29 -8.30 2.76 -22.92
N GLN A 30 -7.87 1.52 -23.21
CA GLN A 30 -8.70 0.47 -23.84
C GLN A 30 -9.32 -0.50 -22.82
N LEU A 31 -8.91 -0.44 -21.55
CA LEU A 31 -9.49 -1.25 -20.47
C LEU A 31 -10.90 -0.76 -20.14
N SER A 32 -11.88 -1.67 -20.16
CA SER A 32 -13.27 -1.38 -19.82
C SER A 32 -13.40 -0.92 -18.36
N ARG A 33 -13.87 0.31 -18.16
CA ARG A 33 -14.03 0.93 -16.83
C ARG A 33 -15.51 1.02 -16.47
N PRO A 34 -15.94 0.26 -15.47
CA PRO A 34 -16.99 0.79 -14.61
C PRO A 34 -16.69 0.49 -13.15
N VAL A 35 -16.40 1.52 -12.35
CA VAL A 35 -16.92 1.51 -10.97
C VAL A 35 -18.42 1.67 -11.13
N ILE A 36 -19.13 0.56 -11.33
CA ILE A 36 -20.59 0.53 -11.14
C ILE A 36 -20.80 1.06 -9.72
N PRO A 37 -21.77 1.95 -9.46
CA PRO A 37 -22.07 2.39 -8.10
C PRO A 37 -22.61 1.20 -7.28
N TYR A 38 -21.68 0.38 -6.79
CA TYR A 38 -21.89 -0.75 -5.92
C TYR A 38 -21.85 -0.27 -4.48
N THR A 39 -22.81 -0.69 -3.68
CA THR A 39 -22.83 -0.43 -2.25
C THR A 39 -22.78 -1.76 -1.53
N PHE A 40 -21.68 -1.99 -0.81
CA PHE A 40 -21.57 -3.09 0.14
C PHE A 40 -22.62 -2.90 1.23
N ARG A 41 -23.25 -3.99 1.64
CA ARG A 41 -24.23 -4.02 2.72
C ARG A 41 -23.90 -5.09 3.73
N PRO A 42 -24.32 -4.91 4.99
CA PRO A 42 -24.13 -5.93 5.99
C PRO A 42 -24.92 -7.19 5.61
N THR A 43 -24.34 -8.32 5.95
CA THR A 43 -24.94 -9.63 5.71
C THR A 43 -25.60 -10.19 6.96
N LYS A 44 -25.27 -9.63 8.15
CA LYS A 44 -25.80 -10.08 9.44
C LYS A 44 -25.96 -8.91 10.41
N VAL A 45 -26.97 -9.01 11.26
CA VAL A 45 -27.02 -8.27 12.52
C VAL A 45 -26.18 -9.05 13.53
N HIS A 46 -25.13 -8.45 14.07
CA HIS A 46 -24.32 -9.09 15.11
C HIS A 46 -25.00 -8.97 16.48
N SER A 47 -25.40 -7.75 16.85
CA SER A 47 -26.09 -7.49 18.12
C SER A 47 -26.85 -6.17 18.09
N THR A 48 -27.80 -6.03 19.03
CA THR A 48 -28.54 -4.79 19.27
C THR A 48 -28.49 -4.43 20.75
N HIS A 49 -28.50 -3.15 21.06
CA HIS A 49 -28.66 -2.61 22.40
C HIS A 49 -29.85 -1.64 22.45
N GLY A 50 -30.62 -1.65 23.54
CA GLY A 50 -31.85 -0.86 23.63
C GLY A 50 -32.98 -1.39 22.74
N THR A 51 -33.87 -0.49 22.30
CA THR A 51 -35.02 -0.86 21.45
C THR A 51 -34.69 -0.61 19.98
N VAL A 52 -34.48 -1.68 19.22
CA VAL A 52 -34.27 -1.66 17.77
C VAL A 52 -35.36 -2.50 17.09
N ALA A 53 -36.29 -1.85 16.39
CA ALA A 53 -37.36 -2.54 15.68
C ALA A 53 -36.92 -2.92 14.27
N ASN A 54 -37.20 -4.17 13.87
CA ASN A 54 -36.87 -4.71 12.55
C ASN A 54 -35.37 -4.58 12.19
N ALA A 55 -34.47 -4.99 13.10
CA ALA A 55 -33.01 -4.92 12.91
C ALA A 55 -32.54 -5.59 11.61
N GLU A 56 -33.13 -6.74 11.26
CA GLU A 56 -32.85 -7.49 10.03
C GLU A 56 -33.25 -6.72 8.74
N GLY A 57 -33.94 -5.58 8.87
CA GLY A 57 -34.28 -4.73 7.74
C GLY A 57 -33.07 -4.12 7.03
N LEU A 58 -31.90 -4.04 7.69
CA LEU A 58 -30.66 -3.50 7.13
C LEU A 58 -29.78 -4.55 6.44
N VAL A 59 -30.07 -5.85 6.59
CA VAL A 59 -29.19 -6.92 6.09
C VAL A 59 -29.67 -7.50 4.75
N GLN A 60 -28.73 -8.06 3.99
CA GLN A 60 -29.04 -8.83 2.78
C GLN A 60 -28.08 -10.01 2.59
N SER A 61 -28.55 -11.06 1.92
CA SER A 61 -27.81 -12.32 1.79
C SER A 61 -26.53 -12.24 0.95
N SER A 62 -26.37 -11.22 0.07
CA SER A 62 -25.13 -10.77 -0.62
C SER A 62 -25.48 -10.03 -1.94
N GLY A 63 -24.50 -9.31 -2.52
CA GLY A 63 -24.57 -8.74 -3.88
C GLY A 63 -25.06 -7.29 -3.99
N PRO A 64 -25.00 -6.67 -5.19
CA PRO A 64 -25.55 -5.33 -5.40
C PRO A 64 -27.07 -5.38 -5.35
N SER A 65 -27.71 -4.48 -4.58
CA SER A 65 -29.17 -4.36 -4.65
C SER A 65 -29.58 -3.57 -5.89
N ASP A 66 -30.60 -4.04 -6.60
CA ASP A 66 -31.37 -3.16 -7.47
C ASP A 66 -31.95 -2.01 -6.62
N ARG A 67 -31.77 -0.76 -7.09
CA ARG A 67 -32.34 0.42 -6.40
C ARG A 67 -33.86 0.48 -6.47
N ASN A 68 -34.48 -0.38 -7.28
CA ASN A 68 -35.93 -0.39 -7.52
C ASN A 68 -36.63 -1.34 -6.54
N GLY A 69 -37.24 -0.80 -5.48
CA GLY A 69 -38.11 -1.54 -4.57
C GLY A 69 -38.31 -0.86 -3.22
N THR A 70 -39.41 -1.18 -2.52
CA THR A 70 -39.64 -0.76 -1.14
C THR A 70 -38.67 -1.50 -0.22
N ARG A 71 -37.81 -0.77 0.49
CA ARG A 71 -36.84 -1.37 1.43
C ARG A 71 -37.45 -1.52 2.82
N PRO A 72 -37.14 -2.59 3.56
CA PRO A 72 -37.48 -2.69 4.97
C PRO A 72 -36.88 -1.50 5.74
N ILE A 73 -37.62 -1.03 6.75
CA ILE A 73 -37.17 0.07 7.61
C ILE A 73 -36.82 -0.50 8.97
N THR A 74 -35.62 -0.17 9.45
CA THR A 74 -35.18 -0.41 10.83
C THR A 74 -35.35 0.86 11.63
N LYS A 75 -35.87 0.76 12.86
CA LYS A 75 -36.06 1.91 13.75
C LYS A 75 -35.19 1.78 14.99
N LEU A 76 -34.38 2.81 15.24
CA LEU A 76 -33.56 2.95 16.43
C LEU A 76 -34.22 3.96 17.38
N SER A 77 -34.72 3.50 18.52
CA SER A 77 -35.20 4.41 19.57
C SER A 77 -34.05 5.16 20.23
N PRO A 78 -34.32 6.28 20.95
CA PRO A 78 -33.26 7.02 21.66
C PRO A 78 -32.40 6.12 22.54
N ASN A 79 -31.08 6.31 22.51
CA ASN A 79 -30.08 5.51 23.23
C ASN A 79 -30.06 4.02 22.85
N SER A 80 -30.49 3.66 21.64
CA SER A 80 -30.32 2.32 21.07
C SER A 80 -29.16 2.26 20.08
N SER A 81 -28.64 1.06 19.85
CA SER A 81 -27.60 0.82 18.85
C SER A 81 -27.70 -0.55 18.22
N ILE A 82 -27.07 -0.69 17.05
CA ILE A 82 -26.98 -1.94 16.30
C ILE A 82 -25.54 -2.13 15.79
N ILE A 83 -25.02 -3.35 15.92
CA ILE A 83 -23.75 -3.77 15.30
C ILE A 83 -24.09 -4.63 14.08
N LEU A 84 -23.56 -4.23 12.94
CA LEU A 84 -23.75 -4.85 11.64
C LEU A 84 -22.44 -5.51 11.20
N ASP A 85 -22.53 -6.73 10.66
CA ASP A 85 -21.40 -7.53 10.18
C ASP A 85 -21.49 -7.75 8.66
N PHE A 86 -20.44 -7.38 7.93
CA PHE A 86 -20.31 -7.55 6.48
C PHE A 86 -19.73 -8.92 6.09
N SER A 87 -19.44 -9.77 7.08
CA SER A 87 -18.77 -11.09 7.00
C SER A 87 -17.31 -11.07 6.52
N LEU A 88 -16.93 -10.06 5.75
CA LEU A 88 -15.58 -9.83 5.26
C LEU A 88 -15.30 -8.32 5.33
N ASP A 89 -14.02 -7.94 5.33
CA ASP A 89 -13.65 -6.54 5.16
C ASP A 89 -14.13 -6.00 3.81
N VAL A 90 -14.69 -4.80 3.85
CA VAL A 90 -15.13 -4.01 2.70
C VAL A 90 -14.62 -2.59 2.86
N GLY A 91 -14.66 -1.81 1.78
CA GLY A 91 -14.24 -0.41 1.83
C GLY A 91 -15.00 0.50 0.89
N GLY A 92 -15.03 1.78 1.24
CA GLY A 92 -15.73 2.78 0.45
C GLY A 92 -16.29 3.94 1.26
N TYR A 93 -17.11 4.75 0.61
CA TYR A 93 -17.81 5.87 1.23
C TYR A 93 -18.99 5.35 2.05
N PRO A 94 -19.10 5.68 3.35
CA PRO A 94 -20.24 5.25 4.15
C PRO A 94 -21.55 5.82 3.57
N VAL A 95 -22.61 5.03 3.60
CA VAL A 95 -23.92 5.33 3.04
C VAL A 95 -24.97 5.08 4.10
N PHE A 96 -25.84 6.06 4.31
CA PHE A 96 -27.05 5.95 5.12
C PHE A 96 -28.25 6.42 4.31
N GLU A 97 -29.32 5.64 4.27
CA GLU A 97 -30.61 6.07 3.70
C GLU A 97 -31.62 6.19 4.83
N PHE A 98 -32.08 7.41 5.09
CA PHE A 98 -33.06 7.69 6.13
C PHE A 98 -34.47 7.69 5.54
N ALA A 99 -35.43 7.09 6.23
CA ALA A 99 -36.84 7.12 5.81
C ALA A 99 -37.50 8.46 6.19
N SER A 100 -38.49 8.89 5.41
CA SER A 100 -39.21 10.17 5.56
C SER A 100 -40.04 10.31 6.85
N SER A 101 -39.98 9.34 7.76
CA SER A 101 -40.73 9.33 9.02
C SER A 101 -40.01 10.01 10.19
N THR A 102 -38.76 10.44 10.03
CA THR A 102 -37.99 11.10 11.10
C THR A 102 -38.34 12.60 11.16
N GLN A 103 -39.14 13.01 12.15
CA GLN A 103 -39.63 14.40 12.29
C GLN A 103 -38.78 15.29 13.22
N ASP A 104 -37.77 14.72 13.88
CA ASP A 104 -36.91 15.43 14.84
C ASP A 104 -35.60 15.89 14.16
N HIS A 105 -35.50 17.18 13.89
CA HIS A 105 -34.30 17.80 13.28
C HIS A 105 -33.09 17.87 14.24
N THR A 106 -33.26 17.47 15.50
CA THR A 106 -32.16 17.35 16.48
C THR A 106 -31.61 15.91 16.56
N ALA A 107 -32.23 14.97 15.85
CA ALA A 107 -31.79 13.60 15.83
C ALA A 107 -30.44 13.45 15.12
N ALA A 108 -29.52 12.73 15.75
CA ALA A 108 -28.24 12.37 15.15
C ALA A 108 -27.90 10.91 15.47
N ILE A 109 -27.24 10.27 14.52
CA ILE A 109 -26.61 8.98 14.73
C ILE A 109 -25.10 9.14 14.78
N ARG A 110 -24.41 8.22 15.45
CA ARG A 110 -22.98 8.00 15.27
C ARG A 110 -22.79 6.67 14.57
N TYR A 111 -21.93 6.61 13.56
CA TYR A 111 -21.41 5.33 13.10
C TYR A 111 -19.96 5.18 13.54
N THR A 112 -19.58 3.96 13.88
CA THR A 112 -18.22 3.58 14.29
C THR A 112 -17.85 2.28 13.59
N VAL A 113 -16.64 2.19 13.05
CA VAL A 113 -16.21 1.08 12.18
C VAL A 113 -14.98 0.37 12.71
N SER A 114 -14.82 -0.91 12.34
CA SER A 114 -13.65 -1.71 12.65
C SER A 114 -13.43 -2.86 11.66
N GLU A 115 -12.18 -3.24 11.41
CA GLU A 115 -11.83 -4.49 10.69
C GLU A 115 -12.23 -5.73 11.51
N SER A 116 -12.10 -5.69 12.85
CA SER A 116 -12.46 -6.81 13.72
C SER A 116 -13.37 -6.42 14.88
N LEU A 117 -14.23 -7.34 15.31
CA LEU A 117 -15.18 -7.05 16.40
C LEU A 117 -14.45 -6.71 17.70
N THR A 118 -13.36 -7.40 18.01
CA THR A 118 -12.57 -7.21 19.23
C THR A 118 -11.92 -5.82 19.31
N ALA A 119 -11.63 -5.19 18.17
CA ALA A 119 -11.08 -3.83 18.12
C ALA A 119 -12.14 -2.73 18.08
N LEU A 120 -13.43 -3.06 17.96
CA LEU A 120 -14.51 -2.09 17.83
C LEU A 120 -14.81 -1.40 19.19
N GLU A 121 -14.27 -0.20 19.38
CA GLU A 121 -14.60 0.64 20.54
C GLU A 121 -15.66 1.71 20.17
N PRO A 122 -16.81 1.80 20.86
CA PRO A 122 -17.82 2.82 20.60
C PRO A 122 -17.26 4.24 20.60
N GLY A 123 -17.58 5.01 19.55
CA GLY A 123 -17.10 6.38 19.42
C GLY A 123 -15.65 6.53 18.93
N VAL A 124 -14.85 5.47 18.94
CA VAL A 124 -13.43 5.49 18.56
C VAL A 124 -13.16 4.62 17.32
N GLY A 125 -13.74 3.43 17.26
CA GLY A 125 -13.45 2.39 16.27
C GLY A 125 -12.18 1.62 16.61
N ASP A 126 -11.56 1.01 15.61
CA ASP A 126 -10.25 0.36 15.72
C ASP A 126 -9.09 1.35 15.53
N GLY A 127 -9.18 2.53 16.18
CA GLY A 127 -8.12 3.52 16.25
C GLY A 127 -8.17 4.62 15.18
N TYR A 128 -7.17 5.50 15.18
CA TYR A 128 -6.99 6.53 14.16
C TYR A 128 -6.05 6.00 13.09
N PRO A 129 -6.49 5.90 11.81
CA PRO A 129 -5.59 5.44 10.75
C PRO A 129 -4.42 6.43 10.62
N PHE A 130 -3.22 5.94 10.90
CA PHE A 130 -1.97 6.67 10.65
C PHE A 130 -1.89 6.98 9.16
N MET A 131 -1.85 8.25 8.75
CA MET A 131 -1.96 8.72 7.36
C MET A 131 -3.25 8.26 6.65
N GLY A 132 -3.97 9.19 6.05
CA GLY A 132 -5.31 8.92 5.53
C GLY A 132 -5.65 9.81 4.36
N PHE A 133 -4.87 9.69 3.28
CA PHE A 133 -5.18 10.45 2.07
C PHE A 133 -6.49 9.93 1.44
N ALA A 134 -7.45 10.87 1.22
CA ALA A 134 -8.84 10.62 0.80
C ALA A 134 -9.58 9.52 1.61
N GLY A 135 -8.99 9.10 2.73
CA GLY A 135 -9.52 8.16 3.69
C GLY A 135 -10.02 8.91 4.91
N ALA A 136 -11.06 8.38 5.54
CA ALA A 136 -11.59 8.94 6.77
C ALA A 136 -10.52 8.85 7.87
N ARG A 137 -10.24 9.99 8.50
CA ARG A 137 -9.21 10.08 9.54
C ARG A 137 -9.70 9.70 10.91
N SER A 138 -10.96 9.30 11.00
CA SER A 138 -11.59 8.82 12.20
C SER A 138 -12.42 7.62 11.81
N ARG A 139 -12.39 6.59 12.64
CA ARG A 139 -13.19 5.39 12.48
C ARG A 139 -14.57 5.57 13.13
N SER A 140 -14.99 6.82 13.29
CA SER A 140 -16.21 7.22 13.99
C SER A 140 -16.64 8.63 13.59
N GLU A 141 -17.89 8.79 13.15
CA GLU A 141 -18.45 10.08 12.74
C GLU A 141 -19.92 10.22 13.16
N VAL A 142 -20.32 11.48 13.41
CA VAL A 142 -21.70 11.85 13.74
C VAL A 142 -22.41 12.32 12.47
N VAL A 143 -23.58 11.76 12.22
CA VAL A 143 -24.44 12.09 11.07
C VAL A 143 -25.73 12.70 11.60
N SER A 144 -25.98 13.95 11.23
CA SER A 144 -27.28 14.60 11.49
C SER A 144 -28.35 13.96 10.63
N VAL A 145 -29.50 13.62 11.21
CA VAL A 145 -30.57 12.96 10.47
C VAL A 145 -31.38 13.98 9.67
N PRO A 146 -31.43 13.88 8.32
CA PRO A 146 -32.17 14.80 7.48
C PRO A 146 -33.68 14.59 7.64
N GLY A 147 -34.43 15.68 7.91
CA GLY A 147 -35.85 15.62 8.27
C GLY A 147 -36.84 15.26 7.14
N TRP A 148 -36.38 14.94 5.93
CA TRP A 148 -37.25 14.70 4.77
C TRP A 148 -37.02 13.34 4.08
N GLY A 149 -36.23 12.45 4.70
CA GLY A 149 -35.83 11.17 4.11
C GLY A 149 -34.84 11.39 2.97
N GLU A 150 -33.55 11.38 3.30
CA GLU A 150 -32.47 11.65 2.36
C GLU A 150 -31.39 10.58 2.49
N ARG A 151 -30.72 10.32 1.37
CA ARG A 151 -29.57 9.44 1.32
C ARG A 151 -28.31 10.26 1.59
N TRP A 152 -27.68 10.02 2.73
CA TRP A 152 -26.40 10.59 3.10
C TRP A 152 -25.26 9.71 2.59
N ILE A 153 -24.21 10.35 2.07
CA ILE A 153 -22.96 9.68 1.66
C ILE A 153 -21.82 10.46 2.31
N GLY A 154 -20.93 9.75 3.01
CA GLY A 154 -19.74 10.36 3.61
C GLY A 154 -18.81 10.95 2.54
N THR A 155 -18.05 11.96 2.94
CA THR A 155 -17.11 12.68 2.05
C THR A 155 -15.74 12.01 1.97
N ALA A 156 -15.41 11.11 2.90
CA ALA A 156 -14.16 10.37 2.95
C ALA A 156 -14.38 8.85 2.87
N VAL A 157 -13.39 8.14 2.32
CA VAL A 157 -13.43 6.66 2.23
C VAL A 157 -13.14 6.06 3.59
N GLN A 158 -14.07 5.30 4.16
CA GLN A 158 -13.75 4.36 5.22
C GLN A 158 -13.06 3.16 4.56
N GLY A 159 -11.79 2.96 4.90
CA GLY A 159 -10.85 2.01 4.31
C GLY A 159 -11.28 0.55 4.41
N GLY A 160 -10.49 -0.31 5.06
CA GLY A 160 -10.93 -1.68 5.38
C GLY A 160 -11.79 -1.68 6.63
N GLN A 161 -13.00 -2.25 6.56
CA GLN A 161 -13.85 -2.53 7.72
C GLN A 161 -14.80 -3.70 7.46
N ARG A 162 -15.06 -4.51 8.50
CA ARG A 162 -16.06 -5.57 8.49
C ARG A 162 -17.27 -5.23 9.37
N PHE A 163 -17.04 -4.50 10.47
CA PHE A 163 -18.07 -4.21 11.45
C PHE A 163 -18.43 -2.72 11.48
N VAL A 164 -19.73 -2.44 11.62
CA VAL A 164 -20.26 -1.08 11.81
C VAL A 164 -21.20 -1.07 13.01
N LEU A 165 -20.86 -0.27 14.02
CA LEU A 165 -21.76 0.12 15.10
C LEU A 165 -22.51 1.39 14.68
N VAL A 166 -23.83 1.38 14.76
CA VAL A 166 -24.68 2.56 14.56
C VAL A 166 -25.41 2.87 15.87
N GLU A 167 -25.20 4.05 16.42
CA GLU A 167 -25.74 4.52 17.69
C GLU A 167 -26.70 5.70 17.45
N HIS A 168 -27.86 5.71 18.10
CA HIS A 168 -28.71 6.89 18.16
C HIS A 168 -28.32 7.75 19.37
N ILE A 169 -27.66 8.88 19.11
CA ILE A 169 -26.91 9.65 20.14
C ILE A 169 -27.59 10.95 20.59
N SER A 170 -28.54 11.49 19.82
CA SER A 170 -29.31 12.68 20.17
C SER A 170 -30.68 12.64 19.50
N GLY A 171 -31.62 13.41 20.04
CA GLY A 171 -33.02 13.42 19.59
C GLY A 171 -33.95 12.61 20.50
N THR A 172 -35.25 12.83 20.33
CA THR A 172 -36.30 12.19 21.14
C THR A 172 -37.20 11.24 20.35
N ALA A 173 -37.16 11.34 19.02
CA ALA A 173 -37.93 10.48 18.12
C ALA A 173 -37.07 9.33 17.57
N ASP A 174 -37.69 8.20 17.22
CA ASP A 174 -37.01 7.09 16.56
C ASP A 174 -36.32 7.53 15.25
N VAL A 175 -35.09 7.08 15.04
CA VAL A 175 -34.40 7.22 13.75
C VAL A 175 -34.77 6.04 12.86
N SER A 176 -35.33 6.33 11.68
CA SER A 176 -35.74 5.31 10.71
C SER A 176 -34.73 5.19 9.57
N ILE A 177 -34.09 4.03 9.41
CA ILE A 177 -33.02 3.76 8.44
C ILE A 177 -33.43 2.61 7.51
N SER A 178 -33.23 2.78 6.21
CA SER A 178 -33.50 1.75 5.18
C SER A 178 -32.24 1.22 4.48
N GLU A 179 -31.09 1.87 4.66
CA GLU A 179 -29.80 1.38 4.16
C GLU A 179 -28.68 1.84 5.09
N VAL A 180 -27.78 0.91 5.41
CA VAL A 180 -26.43 1.18 5.93
C VAL A 180 -25.45 0.41 5.04
N GLY A 181 -24.40 1.07 4.56
CA GLY A 181 -23.46 0.43 3.64
C GLY A 181 -22.22 1.24 3.32
N PHE A 182 -21.42 0.74 2.39
CA PHE A 182 -20.25 1.44 1.84
C PHE A 182 -20.30 1.44 0.32
N ARG A 183 -20.35 2.61 -0.30
CA ARG A 183 -20.20 2.75 -1.76
C ARG A 183 -18.73 2.55 -2.12
N ALA A 184 -18.45 1.50 -2.88
CA ALA A 184 -17.09 1.09 -3.22
C ALA A 184 -16.28 2.23 -3.87
N ALA A 185 -15.02 2.35 -3.47
CA ALA A 185 -14.01 3.24 -4.07
C ALA A 185 -12.94 2.47 -4.88
N THR A 186 -13.04 1.15 -4.87
CA THR A 186 -12.11 0.17 -5.45
C THR A 186 -12.87 -0.79 -6.37
N ASP A 187 -12.14 -1.64 -7.08
CA ASP A 187 -12.75 -2.69 -7.91
C ASP A 187 -13.60 -3.65 -7.05
N VAL A 188 -14.73 -4.07 -7.59
CA VAL A 188 -15.71 -4.97 -6.95
C VAL A 188 -15.99 -6.21 -7.80
N THR A 189 -15.14 -6.48 -8.79
CA THR A 189 -15.22 -7.69 -9.62
C THR A 189 -15.25 -8.92 -8.71
N PRO A 190 -16.28 -9.78 -8.79
CA PRO A 190 -16.34 -10.99 -7.99
C PRO A 190 -15.07 -11.82 -8.16
N ILE A 191 -14.58 -12.45 -7.08
CA ILE A 191 -13.31 -13.22 -7.13
C ILE A 191 -13.32 -14.31 -8.20
N SER A 192 -14.46 -14.97 -8.41
CA SER A 192 -14.65 -15.97 -9.48
C SER A 192 -14.46 -15.41 -10.89
N ASN A 193 -14.59 -14.09 -11.05
CA ASN A 193 -14.56 -13.37 -12.33
C ASN A 193 -13.27 -12.57 -12.50
N LEU A 194 -12.32 -12.63 -11.55
CA LEU A 194 -11.02 -12.00 -11.73
C LEU A 194 -10.29 -12.57 -12.96
N PRO A 195 -9.40 -11.79 -13.59
CA PRO A 195 -8.60 -12.27 -14.73
C PRO A 195 -7.71 -13.49 -14.37
N GLY A 196 -7.12 -13.47 -13.18
CA GLY A 196 -6.38 -14.60 -12.62
C GLY A 196 -7.25 -15.49 -11.73
N SER A 197 -6.87 -16.76 -11.61
CA SER A 197 -7.51 -17.70 -10.69
C SER A 197 -6.60 -18.86 -10.32
N PHE A 198 -6.80 -19.44 -9.14
CA PHE A 198 -6.19 -20.67 -8.69
C PHE A 198 -7.22 -21.51 -7.94
N ASN A 199 -7.22 -22.81 -8.19
CA ASN A 199 -8.02 -23.80 -7.49
C ASN A 199 -7.24 -25.12 -7.43
N SER A 200 -7.36 -25.84 -6.31
CA SER A 200 -6.62 -27.07 -6.05
C SER A 200 -7.43 -28.05 -5.22
N SER A 201 -6.88 -29.25 -5.02
CA SER A 201 -7.47 -30.26 -4.13
C SER A 201 -7.47 -29.88 -2.64
N ASP A 202 -6.94 -28.71 -2.26
CA ASP A 202 -6.86 -28.25 -0.87
C ASP A 202 -7.59 -26.92 -0.68
N ASP A 203 -8.73 -26.98 0.00
CA ASP A 203 -9.59 -25.83 0.23
C ASP A 203 -8.90 -24.71 1.04
N TYR A 204 -7.96 -25.05 1.93
CA TYR A 204 -7.23 -24.04 2.70
C TYR A 204 -6.32 -23.22 1.78
N LEU A 205 -5.60 -23.86 0.86
CA LEU A 205 -4.77 -23.13 -0.11
C LEU A 205 -5.62 -22.31 -1.09
N ASN A 206 -6.80 -22.80 -1.45
CA ASN A 206 -7.76 -22.07 -2.29
C ASN A 206 -8.23 -20.78 -1.58
N GLU A 207 -8.67 -20.88 -0.32
CA GLU A 207 -9.07 -19.71 0.48
C GLU A 207 -7.92 -18.74 0.73
N LEU A 208 -6.71 -19.25 0.95
CA LEU A 208 -5.51 -18.42 1.12
C LEU A 208 -5.18 -17.61 -0.14
N TRP A 209 -5.31 -18.23 -1.32
CA TRP A 209 -5.18 -17.52 -2.59
C TRP A 209 -6.25 -16.43 -2.75
N ILE A 210 -7.50 -16.76 -2.41
CA ILE A 210 -8.63 -15.83 -2.48
C ILE A 210 -8.43 -14.63 -1.55
N ALA A 211 -7.93 -14.84 -0.33
CA ALA A 211 -7.73 -13.78 0.65
C ALA A 211 -6.69 -12.76 0.19
N GLY A 212 -5.57 -13.19 -0.39
CA GLY A 212 -4.57 -12.25 -0.93
C GLY A 212 -5.07 -11.50 -2.16
N ALA A 213 -5.82 -12.16 -3.06
CA ALA A 213 -6.48 -11.51 -4.19
C ALA A 213 -7.50 -10.43 -3.75
N ARG A 214 -8.33 -10.74 -2.74
CA ARG A 214 -9.27 -9.77 -2.13
C ARG A 214 -8.54 -8.60 -1.48
N THR A 215 -7.44 -8.88 -0.79
CA THR A 215 -6.67 -7.86 -0.07
C THR A 215 -6.11 -6.81 -1.04
N VAL A 216 -5.48 -7.23 -2.15
CA VAL A 216 -4.99 -6.28 -3.15
C VAL A 216 -6.14 -5.60 -3.91
N GLN A 217 -7.26 -6.29 -4.15
CA GLN A 217 -8.43 -5.67 -4.77
C GLN A 217 -8.98 -4.52 -3.93
N LEU A 218 -9.05 -4.69 -2.60
CA LEU A 218 -9.46 -3.67 -1.65
C LEU A 218 -8.39 -2.57 -1.44
N GLY A 219 -7.11 -2.90 -1.64
CA GLY A 219 -5.98 -1.98 -1.53
C GLY A 219 -5.73 -1.14 -2.79
N CYS A 220 -6.34 -1.46 -3.93
CA CYS A 220 -6.08 -0.79 -5.20
C CYS A 220 -7.26 0.05 -5.70
N THR A 221 -6.97 1.27 -6.17
CA THR A 221 -7.93 2.22 -6.70
C THR A 221 -7.74 2.46 -8.19
N SER A 222 -8.82 2.87 -8.87
CA SER A 222 -8.76 3.34 -10.25
C SER A 222 -8.52 4.85 -10.28
N LYS A 223 -7.96 5.37 -11.38
CA LYS A 223 -7.77 6.82 -11.57
C LYS A 223 -9.07 7.58 -11.30
N GLY A 224 -8.99 8.62 -10.46
CA GLY A 224 -10.11 9.51 -10.15
C GLY A 224 -11.20 8.90 -9.27
N SER A 225 -11.00 7.72 -8.68
CA SER A 225 -12.02 7.08 -7.83
C SER A 225 -12.06 7.65 -6.41
N LEU A 226 -11.03 8.37 -5.98
CA LEU A 226 -10.96 9.04 -4.69
C LEU A 226 -11.44 10.51 -4.79
N ALA A 227 -12.40 10.88 -3.94
CA ALA A 227 -12.88 12.24 -3.81
C ALA A 227 -11.78 13.17 -3.23
N PRO A 228 -11.71 14.43 -3.69
CA PRO A 228 -10.87 15.44 -3.06
C PRO A 228 -11.21 15.63 -1.58
N ALA A 229 -10.20 15.81 -0.75
CA ALA A 229 -10.38 16.11 0.67
C ALA A 229 -10.81 17.58 0.90
N TRP A 230 -10.45 18.47 -0.01
CA TRP A 230 -10.78 19.90 0.00
C TRP A 230 -11.57 20.28 -1.25
N HIS A 231 -12.45 21.28 -1.14
CA HIS A 231 -13.25 21.77 -2.27
C HIS A 231 -12.92 23.22 -2.59
N VAL A 232 -12.39 23.48 -3.77
CA VAL A 232 -12.03 24.83 -4.20
C VAL A 232 -13.22 25.56 -4.80
N SER A 233 -13.35 26.85 -4.50
CA SER A 233 -14.35 27.73 -5.10
C SER A 233 -13.80 29.14 -5.38
N ALA A 234 -14.59 29.96 -6.07
CA ALA A 234 -14.25 31.36 -6.32
C ALA A 234 -14.13 32.23 -5.05
N ILE A 235 -14.72 31.79 -3.93
CA ILE A 235 -14.66 32.53 -2.64
C ILE A 235 -13.59 32.00 -1.68
N GLY A 236 -12.93 30.89 -2.03
CA GLY A 236 -11.88 30.22 -1.25
C GLY A 236 -12.03 28.69 -1.25
N THR A 237 -11.11 28.01 -0.58
CA THR A 237 -11.10 26.56 -0.41
C THR A 237 -11.88 26.18 0.84
N PHE A 238 -12.90 25.34 0.69
CA PHE A 238 -13.66 24.72 1.76
C PHE A 238 -12.87 23.55 2.36
N ILE A 239 -12.75 23.57 3.67
CA ILE A 239 -12.11 22.53 4.47
C ILE A 239 -13.11 22.09 5.53
N GLU A 240 -13.52 20.82 5.45
CA GLU A 240 -14.45 20.19 6.38
C GLU A 240 -13.71 19.33 7.41
N SER A 241 -14.44 18.93 8.45
CA SER A 241 -13.91 18.38 9.69
C SER A 241 -12.81 17.33 9.51
N LYS A 242 -11.72 17.49 10.27
CA LYS A 242 -10.58 16.57 10.36
C LYS A 242 -9.77 16.40 9.07
N ASN A 243 -9.94 17.25 8.04
CA ASN A 243 -9.12 17.22 6.83
C ASN A 243 -7.85 18.10 6.95
N ILE A 244 -6.85 17.67 7.73
CA ILE A 244 -5.57 18.38 7.82
C ILE A 244 -4.70 18.12 6.59
N ALA A 245 -4.30 19.14 5.86
CA ALA A 245 -3.34 18.97 4.79
C ALA A 245 -2.11 19.82 5.05
N VAL A 246 -0.96 19.26 4.71
CA VAL A 246 0.33 19.89 4.87
C VAL A 246 0.85 20.25 3.49
N HIS A 247 1.38 21.46 3.37
CA HIS A 247 1.99 21.89 2.13
C HIS A 247 3.12 20.93 1.74
N GLN A 248 3.14 20.51 0.49
CA GLN A 248 4.02 19.45 0.03
C GLN A 248 5.50 19.92 0.00
N LYS A 249 5.76 21.22 -0.21
CA LYS A 249 7.10 21.86 -0.09
C LYS A 249 7.30 22.56 1.26
N GLY A 250 8.51 23.03 1.51
CA GLY A 250 8.81 23.90 2.66
C GLY A 250 9.42 23.18 3.85
N GLN A 251 10.09 22.05 3.61
CA GLN A 251 10.76 21.24 4.63
C GLN A 251 11.85 22.01 5.36
N GLU A 252 12.48 22.95 4.66
CA GLU A 252 13.52 23.83 5.20
C GLU A 252 12.97 25.12 5.82
N TRP A 253 11.65 25.32 5.81
CA TRP A 253 11.07 26.52 6.40
C TRP A 253 11.24 26.47 7.93
N GLY A 254 12.28 27.12 8.43
CA GLY A 254 12.51 27.32 9.86
C GLY A 254 11.65 28.47 10.40
N GLN A 255 12.30 29.61 10.63
CA GLN A 255 11.65 30.83 11.08
C GLN A 255 10.94 31.51 9.90
N VAL A 256 9.62 31.64 10.00
CA VAL A 256 8.76 32.16 8.93
C VAL A 256 7.57 32.93 9.51
N ASP A 257 7.02 33.81 8.68
CA ASP A 257 5.66 34.33 8.86
C ASP A 257 4.74 33.61 7.90
N PHE A 258 3.58 33.16 8.38
CA PHE A 258 2.53 32.67 7.48
C PHE A 258 1.17 33.25 7.86
N SER A 259 0.35 33.53 6.85
CA SER A 259 -0.95 34.16 7.04
C SER A 259 -1.99 33.66 6.04
N LEU A 260 -3.25 33.76 6.43
CA LEU A 260 -4.40 33.42 5.61
C LEU A 260 -5.64 34.21 6.03
N SER A 261 -6.59 34.35 5.11
CA SER A 261 -7.95 34.76 5.43
C SER A 261 -8.81 33.52 5.68
N ILE A 262 -9.53 33.49 6.80
CA ILE A 262 -10.42 32.39 7.20
C ILE A 262 -11.85 32.90 7.38
N TYR A 263 -12.82 32.10 6.97
CA TYR A 263 -14.24 32.28 7.25
C TYR A 263 -14.77 31.00 7.90
N ILE A 264 -15.26 31.09 9.13
CA ILE A 264 -15.78 29.93 9.86
C ILE A 264 -17.29 29.84 9.60
N ILE A 265 -17.72 28.74 8.98
CA ILE A 265 -19.12 28.48 8.69
C ILE A 265 -19.80 27.90 9.94
N SER A 266 -19.19 26.87 10.52
CA SER A 266 -19.70 26.14 11.69
C SER A 266 -18.55 25.52 12.48
N GLY A 267 -18.83 25.12 13.72
CA GLY A 267 -17.87 24.52 14.64
C GLY A 267 -17.01 25.54 15.40
N SER A 268 -15.98 25.04 16.08
CA SER A 268 -15.24 25.79 17.09
C SER A 268 -13.73 25.57 17.05
N ILE A 269 -13.21 24.76 16.11
CA ILE A 269 -11.81 24.33 16.13
C ILE A 269 -11.15 24.59 14.78
N PHE A 270 -10.17 25.49 14.76
CA PHE A 270 -9.29 25.72 13.62
C PHE A 270 -7.86 25.33 13.97
N THR A 271 -7.22 24.54 13.13
CA THR A 271 -5.91 23.96 13.44
C THR A 271 -4.89 24.28 12.35
N VAL A 272 -3.67 24.58 12.77
CA VAL A 272 -2.49 24.70 11.90
C VAL A 272 -1.41 23.73 12.35
N ASN A 273 -0.67 23.19 11.40
CA ASN A 273 0.51 22.36 11.67
C ASN A 273 1.78 23.10 11.22
N LYS A 274 2.85 22.98 12.01
CA LYS A 274 4.17 23.46 11.63
C LYS A 274 5.26 22.49 12.12
N GLY A 275 6.07 22.00 11.19
CA GLY A 275 7.26 21.20 11.53
C GLY A 275 7.09 19.68 11.48
N ASN A 276 5.94 19.17 11.02
CA ASN A 276 5.79 17.74 10.71
C ASN A 276 4.95 17.53 9.46
N LEU A 277 5.49 16.78 8.49
CA LEU A 277 4.77 16.33 7.30
C LEU A 277 3.69 15.28 7.59
N PHE A 278 3.91 14.46 8.61
CA PHE A 278 3.11 13.30 8.97
C PHE A 278 2.42 13.52 10.30
N ALA A 279 1.53 14.52 10.40
CA ALA A 279 0.64 14.61 11.55
C ALA A 279 -0.77 14.06 11.21
N PRO A 280 -0.97 12.72 11.20
CA PRO A 280 -2.31 12.13 11.13
C PRO A 280 -3.00 12.05 12.49
N GLU A 281 -2.30 12.33 13.59
CA GLU A 281 -2.88 12.60 14.91
C GLU A 281 -2.55 14.05 15.34
N PRO A 282 -3.35 14.69 16.20
CA PRO A 282 -2.89 15.91 16.84
C PRO A 282 -1.61 15.55 17.61
N GLY A 283 -0.50 16.14 17.18
CA GLY A 283 0.85 15.86 17.69
C GLY A 283 1.52 17.15 18.14
N PRO A 284 2.73 17.08 18.71
CA PRO A 284 3.39 18.25 19.31
C PRO A 284 3.58 19.45 18.36
N THR A 285 3.52 19.25 17.04
CA THR A 285 3.64 20.26 15.98
C THR A 285 2.31 20.89 15.56
N VAL A 286 1.21 20.51 16.21
CA VAL A 286 -0.16 20.96 15.92
C VAL A 286 -0.57 22.06 16.91
N PHE A 287 -1.06 23.17 16.36
CA PHE A 287 -1.57 24.31 17.12
C PHE A 287 -3.03 24.55 16.76
N SER A 288 -3.88 24.80 17.75
CA SER A 288 -5.32 24.93 17.56
C SER A 288 -5.87 26.19 18.21
N PHE A 289 -6.76 26.85 17.50
CA PHE A 289 -7.74 27.76 18.06
C PHE A 289 -8.98 26.95 18.44
N VAL A 290 -9.40 27.05 19.70
CA VAL A 290 -10.70 26.56 20.18
C VAL A 290 -11.50 27.75 20.64
N PHE A 291 -12.66 28.02 20.05
CA PHE A 291 -13.43 29.25 20.32
C PHE A 291 -14.92 28.95 20.54
N GLY A 292 -15.52 29.69 21.47
CA GLY A 292 -16.93 29.65 21.79
C GLY A 292 -17.79 30.53 20.87
N PRO A 293 -19.12 30.52 21.06
CA PRO A 293 -20.05 31.30 20.24
C PRO A 293 -19.82 32.81 20.27
N ASP A 294 -19.25 33.34 21.35
CA ASP A 294 -18.89 34.76 21.53
C ASP A 294 -17.46 35.08 21.04
N GLY A 295 -16.80 34.12 20.41
CA GLY A 295 -15.43 34.20 19.90
C GLY A 295 -14.33 34.19 20.98
N ALA A 296 -14.68 34.01 22.25
CA ALA A 296 -13.70 33.79 23.32
C ALA A 296 -13.21 32.34 23.28
N GLY A 297 -11.97 32.07 23.66
CA GLY A 297 -11.42 30.74 23.48
C GLY A 297 -9.98 30.59 23.92
N THR A 298 -9.27 29.65 23.29
CA THR A 298 -7.83 29.43 23.50
C THR A 298 -7.09 29.22 22.19
N PHE A 299 -5.82 29.62 22.18
CA PHE A 299 -4.83 29.21 21.21
C PHE A 299 -3.81 28.34 21.93
N SER A 300 -3.65 27.09 21.51
CA SER A 300 -2.84 26.12 22.24
C SER A 300 -2.07 25.19 21.31
N ARG A 301 -0.92 24.71 21.80
CA ARG A 301 -0.22 23.59 21.20
C ARG A 301 -0.82 22.29 21.75
N TYR A 302 -0.90 21.25 20.92
CA TYR A 302 -1.37 19.95 21.37
C TYR A 302 -0.56 19.44 22.56
N GLN A 303 -1.26 19.10 23.65
CA GLN A 303 -0.68 18.70 24.94
C GLN A 303 0.42 19.65 25.46
N GLY A 304 0.36 20.92 25.06
CA GLY A 304 1.35 21.95 25.38
C GLY A 304 0.72 23.20 25.98
N SER A 305 1.49 24.27 25.93
CA SER A 305 1.08 25.58 26.45
C SER A 305 -0.16 26.12 25.72
N SER A 306 -0.97 26.89 26.44
CA SER A 306 -2.21 27.51 25.97
C SER A 306 -2.29 28.97 26.41
N ILE A 307 -2.89 29.81 25.58
CA ILE A 307 -3.20 31.21 25.88
C ILE A 307 -4.68 31.49 25.60
N ASP A 308 -5.23 32.49 26.27
CA ASP A 308 -6.63 32.90 26.08
C ASP A 308 -6.79 33.73 24.81
N VAL A 309 -7.89 33.47 24.09
CA VAL A 309 -8.35 34.26 22.95
C VAL A 309 -9.50 35.14 23.45
N PRO A 310 -9.40 36.48 23.32
CA PRO A 310 -10.44 37.38 23.83
C PRO A 310 -11.72 37.27 23.01
N SER A 311 -12.86 37.57 23.65
CA SER A 311 -14.18 37.62 22.97
C SER A 311 -14.15 38.52 21.74
N GLY A 312 -14.82 38.06 20.68
CA GLY A 312 -14.91 38.76 19.40
C GLY A 312 -13.66 38.68 18.52
N ALA A 313 -12.57 38.05 18.97
CA ALA A 313 -11.34 37.94 18.16
C ALA A 313 -11.52 37.01 16.97
N LEU A 314 -12.16 35.86 17.15
CA LEU A 314 -12.43 34.88 16.09
C LEU A 314 -13.90 34.45 16.15
N THR A 315 -14.70 34.85 15.16
CA THR A 315 -16.16 34.65 15.17
C THR A 315 -16.66 33.91 13.93
N THR A 316 -17.78 33.20 14.06
CA THR A 316 -18.44 32.53 12.94
C THR A 316 -19.15 33.54 12.03
N GLY A 317 -19.28 33.23 10.74
CA GLY A 317 -20.02 34.05 9.79
C GLY A 317 -19.32 35.35 9.34
N LYS A 318 -18.03 35.51 9.60
CA LYS A 318 -17.21 36.67 9.18
C LYS A 318 -15.83 36.24 8.71
N TRP A 319 -15.24 37.02 7.80
CA TRP A 319 -13.84 36.88 7.40
C TRP A 319 -12.91 37.47 8.48
N HIS A 320 -11.89 36.71 8.82
CA HIS A 320 -10.78 37.12 9.67
C HIS A 320 -9.45 36.89 8.94
N THR A 321 -8.45 37.74 9.20
CA THR A 321 -7.07 37.51 8.76
C THR A 321 -6.26 36.98 9.93
N VAL A 322 -5.75 35.76 9.81
CA VAL A 322 -4.92 35.13 10.84
C VAL A 322 -3.47 35.11 10.36
N LYS A 323 -2.56 35.55 11.21
CA LYS A 323 -1.11 35.52 10.98
C LYS A 323 -0.43 34.75 12.11
N PHE A 324 0.58 33.98 11.75
CA PHE A 324 1.46 33.27 12.67
C PHE A 324 2.91 33.65 12.37
N SER A 325 3.66 33.93 13.42
CA SER A 325 5.09 34.25 13.34
C SER A 325 5.86 33.19 14.12
N VAL A 326 6.68 32.40 13.44
CA VAL A 326 7.52 31.38 14.05
C VAL A 326 8.92 31.93 14.21
N ARG A 327 9.44 31.95 15.45
CA ARG A 327 10.75 32.55 15.79
C ARG A 327 11.52 31.71 16.80
N GLY A 328 12.85 31.80 16.73
CA GLY A 328 13.79 31.09 17.59
C GLY A 328 14.38 29.84 16.94
N ASP A 329 15.52 29.38 17.48
CA ASP A 329 16.22 28.18 17.00
C ASP A 329 15.82 26.97 17.87
N SER A 330 16.50 26.69 18.99
CA SER A 330 16.18 25.53 19.83
C SER A 330 14.95 25.68 20.73
N ASN A 331 14.53 26.91 21.01
CA ASN A 331 13.35 27.25 21.82
C ASN A 331 12.34 28.04 20.98
N ALA A 332 11.97 27.50 19.81
CA ALA A 332 11.07 28.18 18.91
C ALA A 332 9.71 28.46 19.55
N THR A 333 9.08 29.55 19.13
CA THR A 333 7.73 29.97 19.56
C THR A 333 6.89 30.33 18.35
N MET A 334 5.58 30.18 18.49
CA MET A 334 4.58 30.62 17.51
C MET A 334 3.74 31.73 18.12
N THR A 335 3.87 32.94 17.59
CA THR A 335 3.02 34.08 17.92
C THR A 335 1.84 34.12 16.96
N ALA A 336 0.61 34.18 17.49
CA ALA A 336 -0.60 34.28 16.69
C ALA A 336 -1.20 35.70 16.74
N SER A 337 -1.69 36.18 15.61
CA SER A 337 -2.40 37.46 15.48
C SER A 337 -3.68 37.28 14.65
N ILE A 338 -4.75 37.96 15.05
CA ILE A 338 -6.03 37.95 14.34
C ILE A 338 -6.44 39.39 14.04
N ASP A 339 -6.77 39.67 12.78
CA ASP A 339 -7.14 40.99 12.27
C ASP A 339 -6.13 42.10 12.64
N GLY A 340 -4.85 41.73 12.70
CA GLY A 340 -3.73 42.62 13.04
C GLY A 340 -3.49 42.81 14.53
N VAL A 341 -4.29 42.18 15.40
CA VAL A 341 -4.11 42.19 16.86
C VAL A 341 -3.38 40.93 17.29
N GLU A 342 -2.27 41.08 18.01
CA GLU A 342 -1.55 39.95 18.60
C GLU A 342 -2.39 39.32 19.73
N ILE A 343 -2.61 38.01 19.63
CA ILE A 343 -3.33 37.21 20.64
C ILE A 343 -2.35 36.71 21.69
N GLY A 344 -1.17 36.27 21.26
CA GLY A 344 -0.06 35.91 22.13
C GLY A 344 0.82 34.83 21.53
N THR A 345 1.70 34.28 22.35
CA THR A 345 2.80 33.41 21.92
C THR A 345 2.78 32.07 22.65
N VAL A 346 2.89 30.98 21.89
CA VAL A 346 2.93 29.60 22.40
C VAL A 346 4.27 28.94 22.02
N PRO A 347 5.03 28.37 22.97
CA PRO A 347 6.29 27.68 22.68
C PRO A 347 6.09 26.32 21.99
N PHE A 348 7.10 25.89 21.22
CA PHE A 348 7.21 24.54 20.67
C PHE A 348 7.68 23.50 21.70
N ASP A 349 8.12 23.92 22.90
CA ASP A 349 8.57 23.05 23.99
C ASP A 349 9.64 22.03 23.57
N GLY A 350 10.63 22.47 22.81
CA GLY A 350 11.74 21.63 22.33
C GLY A 350 11.39 20.71 21.15
N THR A 351 10.18 20.81 20.61
CA THR A 351 9.77 20.01 19.44
C THR A 351 10.26 20.65 18.14
N PRO A 352 10.59 19.85 17.10
CA PRO A 352 11.01 20.39 15.81
C PRO A 352 9.97 21.35 15.22
N PHE A 353 10.42 22.54 14.83
CA PHE A 353 9.57 23.57 14.25
C PHE A 353 9.89 23.82 12.77
N ALA A 354 11.08 23.44 12.29
CA ALA A 354 11.42 23.53 10.87
C ALA A 354 10.60 22.50 10.08
N GLY A 355 10.02 22.93 8.96
CA GLY A 355 9.14 22.09 8.15
C GLY A 355 7.97 22.85 7.54
N PRO A 356 7.12 22.15 6.77
CA PRO A 356 6.03 22.75 6.04
C PRO A 356 4.94 23.29 6.98
N VAL A 357 3.99 24.03 6.39
CA VAL A 357 2.79 24.53 7.07
C VAL A 357 1.59 23.72 6.63
N GLY A 358 0.73 23.33 7.58
CA GLY A 358 -0.53 22.66 7.32
C GLY A 358 -1.75 23.37 7.91
N ILE A 359 -2.93 23.06 7.38
CA ILE A 359 -4.21 23.71 7.70
C ILE A 359 -5.29 22.63 7.86
N SER A 360 -6.16 22.77 8.86
CA SER A 360 -7.32 21.89 9.07
C SER A 360 -8.50 22.60 9.71
N ALA A 361 -9.70 22.07 9.45
CA ALA A 361 -10.83 22.20 10.35
C ALA A 361 -10.80 21.08 11.39
N GLY A 362 -11.10 21.37 12.66
CA GLY A 362 -11.26 20.35 13.70
C GLY A 362 -12.62 19.65 13.60
N THR A 363 -12.94 18.82 14.60
CA THR A 363 -14.22 18.10 14.67
C THR A 363 -15.41 19.06 14.56
N ASP A 364 -16.42 18.67 13.79
CA ASP A 364 -17.66 19.41 13.50
C ASP A 364 -17.46 20.85 12.98
N THR A 365 -16.25 21.16 12.50
CA THR A 365 -15.89 22.48 11.98
C THR A 365 -15.87 22.47 10.46
N THR A 366 -16.39 23.54 9.86
CA THR A 366 -16.30 23.83 8.43
C THR A 366 -15.80 25.25 8.23
N ILE A 367 -14.74 25.42 7.43
CA ILE A 367 -14.10 26.71 7.17
C ILE A 367 -13.91 26.95 5.67
N ILE A 368 -13.79 28.22 5.28
CA ILE A 368 -13.29 28.64 3.97
C ILE A 368 -11.98 29.39 4.17
N VAL A 369 -10.95 29.03 3.41
CA VAL A 369 -9.62 29.66 3.47
C VAL A 369 -9.26 30.32 2.14
N LYS A 370 -8.63 31.51 2.19
CA LYS A 370 -8.04 32.19 1.02
C LYS A 370 -6.78 32.99 1.35
N ASN A 371 -6.03 33.36 0.32
CA ASN A 371 -4.83 34.19 0.42
C ASN A 371 -3.76 33.61 1.37
N PHE A 372 -3.38 32.35 1.17
CA PHE A 372 -2.37 31.71 1.98
C PHE A 372 -0.98 32.18 1.55
N LEU A 373 -0.24 32.81 2.47
CA LEU A 373 1.05 33.44 2.22
C LEU A 373 2.07 32.95 3.26
N VAL A 374 3.26 32.57 2.81
CA VAL A 374 4.42 32.26 3.65
C VAL A 374 5.57 33.18 3.24
N GLN A 375 6.22 33.79 4.23
CA GLN A 375 7.35 34.71 4.06
C GLN A 375 8.49 34.35 5.01
N ASP A 376 9.71 34.65 4.63
CA ASP A 376 10.83 34.64 5.56
C ASP A 376 10.81 35.85 6.51
N ILE A 377 11.76 35.91 7.42
CA ILE A 377 11.89 36.98 8.42
C ILE A 377 12.19 38.36 7.81
N GLU A 378 12.64 38.42 6.55
CA GLU A 378 12.91 39.66 5.82
C GLU A 378 11.69 40.12 5.00
N GLY A 379 10.60 39.32 5.02
CA GLY A 379 9.37 39.60 4.28
C GLY A 379 9.40 39.13 2.82
N LYS A 380 10.42 38.37 2.40
CA LYS A 380 10.43 37.76 1.07
C LYS A 380 9.41 36.63 1.02
N THR A 381 8.56 36.65 0.00
CA THR A 381 7.59 35.57 -0.25
C THR A 381 8.30 34.27 -0.57
N LEU A 382 8.08 33.26 0.27
CA LEU A 382 8.51 31.88 0.08
C LEU A 382 7.44 31.07 -0.66
N TYR A 383 6.16 31.34 -0.38
CA TYR A 383 5.03 30.70 -1.04
C TYR A 383 3.79 31.59 -0.97
N PHE A 384 2.98 31.58 -2.03
CA PHE A 384 1.68 32.23 -2.06
C PHE A 384 0.71 31.42 -2.92
N ASN A 385 -0.49 31.21 -2.41
CA ASN A 385 -1.61 30.67 -3.18
C ASN A 385 -2.90 31.40 -2.80
N SER A 386 -3.72 31.74 -3.80
CA SER A 386 -5.01 32.41 -3.56
C SER A 386 -6.00 31.51 -2.82
N MET A 387 -5.83 30.19 -2.88
CA MET A 387 -6.76 29.15 -2.47
C MET A 387 -8.11 29.25 -3.17
N THR A 388 -8.12 29.70 -4.43
CA THR A 388 -9.34 29.82 -5.25
C THR A 388 -9.27 29.02 -6.56
N SER A 389 -8.17 28.29 -6.76
CA SER A 389 -7.90 27.46 -7.94
C SER A 389 -7.43 26.06 -7.57
N GLN A 390 -7.50 25.14 -8.53
CA GLN A 390 -7.10 23.74 -8.40
C GLN A 390 -5.68 23.54 -7.86
N SER A 391 -4.77 24.49 -8.12
CA SER A 391 -3.40 24.47 -7.58
C SER A 391 -3.35 24.32 -6.06
N ALA A 392 -4.34 24.83 -5.32
CA ALA A 392 -4.41 24.64 -3.87
C ALA A 392 -4.58 23.17 -3.46
N LEU A 393 -5.24 22.36 -4.30
CA LEU A 393 -5.37 20.92 -4.07
C LEU A 393 -4.08 20.17 -4.37
N GLU A 394 -3.31 20.62 -5.36
CA GLU A 394 -2.02 20.06 -5.73
C GLU A 394 -0.95 20.38 -4.68
N ASP A 395 -0.83 21.65 -4.29
CA ASP A 395 0.17 22.15 -3.33
C ASP A 395 0.05 21.51 -1.93
N PHE A 396 -1.16 21.04 -1.57
CA PHE A 396 -1.46 20.38 -0.29
C PHE A 396 -1.76 18.89 -0.43
N ALA A 397 -1.68 18.32 -1.63
CA ALA A 397 -2.04 16.92 -1.92
C ALA A 397 -3.44 16.52 -1.39
N THR A 398 -4.44 17.38 -1.65
CA THR A 398 -5.85 17.17 -1.26
C THR A 398 -6.80 16.96 -2.44
N GLY A 399 -6.25 16.86 -3.65
CA GLY A 399 -7.00 16.54 -4.86
C GLY A 399 -7.50 15.10 -4.93
N THR A 400 -7.97 14.68 -6.10
CA THR A 400 -8.24 13.27 -6.40
C THR A 400 -6.94 12.51 -6.68
N ASN A 401 -7.00 11.18 -6.80
CA ASN A 401 -5.87 10.40 -7.29
C ASN A 401 -5.72 10.52 -8.82
N TYR A 402 -4.55 10.96 -9.27
CA TYR A 402 -4.27 11.21 -10.69
C TYR A 402 -4.05 9.93 -11.50
N TYR A 403 -3.65 8.86 -10.83
CA TYR A 403 -3.44 7.52 -11.39
C TYR A 403 -4.23 6.49 -10.59
N GLY A 404 -4.50 5.33 -11.20
CA GLY A 404 -4.79 4.15 -10.40
C GLY A 404 -3.56 3.81 -9.57
N VAL A 405 -3.74 3.35 -8.34
CA VAL A 405 -2.63 3.05 -7.42
C VAL A 405 -3.01 1.94 -6.45
N CYS A 406 -2.01 1.31 -5.84
CA CYS A 406 -2.20 0.36 -4.76
C CYS A 406 -1.53 0.86 -3.48
N PHE A 407 -2.26 0.75 -2.38
CA PHE A 407 -1.76 1.10 -1.05
C PHE A 407 -1.10 -0.09 -0.37
N ASP A 408 -0.34 0.19 0.67
CA ASP A 408 0.13 -0.78 1.66
C ASP A 408 -1.04 -1.56 2.28
N GLY A 409 -2.06 -0.86 2.78
CA GLY A 409 -3.22 -1.46 3.42
C GLY A 409 -4.52 -0.72 3.15
N ALA A 410 -5.64 -1.39 3.42
CA ALA A 410 -6.95 -0.82 3.20
C ALA A 410 -7.35 0.19 4.28
N LYS A 411 -6.99 -0.06 5.55
CA LYS A 411 -7.38 0.76 6.71
C LYS A 411 -6.49 1.98 6.93
N ARG A 412 -5.25 1.74 7.36
CA ARG A 412 -4.28 2.78 7.71
C ARG A 412 -3.39 3.09 6.51
N ASP A 413 -2.71 4.22 6.60
CA ASP A 413 -1.82 4.87 5.63
C ASP A 413 -2.52 5.25 4.35
N ARG A 414 -2.99 4.23 3.62
CA ARG A 414 -3.50 4.35 2.25
C ARG A 414 -2.49 5.10 1.39
N VAL A 415 -1.22 4.72 1.55
CA VAL A 415 -0.05 5.33 0.92
C VAL A 415 0.60 4.31 -0.01
N VAL A 416 1.14 4.77 -1.12
CA VAL A 416 1.91 3.90 -2.01
C VAL A 416 3.30 3.72 -1.41
N TRP A 417 3.58 2.52 -0.88
CA TRP A 417 4.86 2.16 -0.28
C TRP A 417 5.67 1.24 -1.21
N ALA A 418 6.92 1.62 -1.47
CA ALA A 418 7.78 0.90 -2.42
C ALA A 418 8.24 -0.48 -1.92
N GLY A 419 8.48 -0.65 -0.62
CA GLY A 419 8.87 -1.94 -0.03
C GLY A 419 7.78 -2.99 -0.17
N ASP A 420 6.56 -2.63 0.20
CA ASP A 420 5.35 -3.45 0.12
C ASP A 420 5.06 -3.96 -1.31
N PHE A 421 5.38 -3.12 -2.31
CA PHE A 421 5.17 -3.43 -3.71
C PHE A 421 5.89 -4.72 -4.12
N SER A 422 7.06 -5.02 -3.55
CA SER A 422 7.85 -6.24 -3.83
C SER A 422 7.12 -7.54 -3.46
N ILE A 423 6.06 -7.47 -2.65
CA ILE A 423 5.20 -8.61 -2.32
C ILE A 423 3.89 -8.56 -3.09
N PHE A 424 3.19 -7.43 -3.05
CA PHE A 424 1.84 -7.37 -3.61
C PHE A 424 1.80 -7.10 -5.11
N GLY A 425 2.87 -6.56 -5.71
CA GLY A 425 2.99 -6.33 -7.16
C GLY A 425 2.74 -7.62 -7.95
N PRO A 426 3.50 -8.71 -7.68
CA PRO A 426 3.24 -10.02 -8.25
C PRO A 426 1.82 -10.53 -7.98
N THR A 427 1.26 -10.31 -6.78
CA THR A 427 -0.14 -10.66 -6.48
C THR A 427 -1.10 -10.02 -7.48
N ILE A 428 -0.94 -8.73 -7.79
CA ILE A 428 -1.79 -8.03 -8.77
C ILE A 428 -1.66 -8.68 -10.15
N PHE A 429 -0.44 -8.96 -10.63
CA PHE A 429 -0.23 -9.60 -11.93
C PHE A 429 -0.88 -11.00 -12.03
N TYR A 430 -0.89 -11.79 -10.95
CA TYR A 430 -1.49 -13.13 -10.96
C TYR A 430 -2.98 -13.19 -10.59
N SER A 431 -3.59 -12.09 -10.15
CA SER A 431 -4.98 -12.07 -9.69
C SER A 431 -5.84 -11.02 -10.42
N THR A 432 -5.83 -9.77 -9.95
CA THR A 432 -6.72 -8.71 -10.45
C THR A 432 -6.30 -8.17 -11.82
N ALA A 433 -5.02 -8.34 -12.19
CA ALA A 433 -4.42 -7.73 -13.38
C ALA A 433 -4.71 -6.23 -13.50
N ASN A 434 -4.75 -5.51 -12.36
CA ASN A 434 -4.90 -4.07 -12.35
C ASN A 434 -3.58 -3.36 -12.72
N ILE A 435 -3.23 -3.46 -14.01
CA ILE A 435 -1.98 -2.92 -14.58
C ILE A 435 -1.92 -1.39 -14.50
N GLU A 436 -3.07 -0.69 -14.55
CA GLU A 436 -3.14 0.76 -14.33
C GLU A 436 -2.62 1.12 -12.94
N ALA A 437 -3.04 0.36 -11.91
CA ALA A 437 -2.64 0.61 -10.54
C ALA A 437 -1.17 0.31 -10.27
N VAL A 438 -0.63 -0.72 -10.90
CA VAL A 438 0.82 -0.97 -10.86
C VAL A 438 1.58 0.19 -11.50
N ALA A 439 1.27 0.54 -12.75
CA ALA A 439 1.99 1.59 -13.47
C ALA A 439 1.90 2.94 -12.75
N GLY A 440 0.73 3.30 -12.23
CA GLY A 440 0.53 4.53 -11.47
C GLY A 440 1.31 4.57 -10.16
N SER A 441 1.45 3.42 -9.48
CA SER A 441 2.27 3.31 -8.27
C SER A 441 3.75 3.55 -8.57
N LEU A 442 4.29 2.92 -9.63
CA LEU A 442 5.67 3.13 -10.08
C LEU A 442 5.94 4.60 -10.46
N LEU A 443 5.01 5.23 -11.17
CA LEU A 443 5.12 6.64 -11.55
C LEU A 443 5.17 7.57 -10.35
N LEU A 444 4.31 7.33 -9.36
CA LEU A 444 4.18 8.22 -8.21
C LEU A 444 5.47 8.31 -7.41
N PHE A 445 6.05 7.16 -7.04
CA PHE A 445 7.25 7.18 -6.24
C PHE A 445 8.49 7.56 -7.06
N THR A 446 8.56 7.22 -8.35
CA THR A 446 9.73 7.54 -9.21
C THR A 446 9.76 9.00 -9.64
N GLY A 447 8.59 9.64 -9.76
CA GLY A 447 8.50 11.06 -10.10
C GLY A 447 9.01 12.01 -9.02
N ILE A 448 9.41 11.49 -7.87
CA ILE A 448 10.04 12.21 -6.76
C ILE A 448 11.35 11.52 -6.44
N GLN A 449 12.47 12.20 -6.70
CA GLN A 449 13.82 11.67 -6.48
C GLN A 449 14.70 12.77 -5.91
N ASP A 450 15.38 12.48 -4.82
CA ASP A 450 16.22 13.47 -4.17
C ASP A 450 17.50 13.78 -4.98
N SER A 451 18.32 14.71 -4.46
CA SER A 451 19.60 15.06 -5.09
C SER A 451 20.63 13.92 -5.02
N GLN A 452 20.55 13.02 -4.04
CA GLN A 452 21.46 11.88 -3.91
C GLN A 452 21.12 10.73 -4.87
N GLY A 453 19.92 10.76 -5.46
CA GLY A 453 19.44 9.73 -6.38
C GLY A 453 18.40 8.79 -5.78
N GLN A 454 18.05 8.95 -4.50
CA GLN A 454 17.05 8.11 -3.86
C GLN A 454 15.67 8.39 -4.45
N ILE A 455 15.00 7.36 -4.97
CA ILE A 455 13.58 7.38 -5.33
C ILE A 455 12.74 7.42 -4.05
N SER A 456 11.63 8.18 -4.07
CA SER A 456 10.71 8.21 -2.93
C SER A 456 10.23 6.80 -2.58
N THR A 457 10.00 6.54 -1.30
CA THR A 457 9.57 5.23 -0.80
C THR A 457 8.15 5.21 -0.27
N SER A 458 7.57 6.39 -0.01
CA SER A 458 6.19 6.57 0.41
C SER A 458 5.59 7.84 -0.19
N ILE A 459 4.42 7.71 -0.83
CA ILE A 459 3.79 8.84 -1.51
C ILE A 459 2.26 8.80 -1.46
N LEU A 460 1.66 9.96 -1.20
CA LEU A 460 0.21 10.12 -1.19
C LEU A 460 -0.33 10.04 -2.64
N PRO A 461 -1.44 9.33 -2.88
CA PRO A 461 -2.05 9.18 -4.20
C PRO A 461 -2.50 10.47 -4.91
N SER A 462 -2.76 11.54 -4.18
CA SER A 462 -3.10 12.87 -4.72
C SER A 462 -1.91 13.65 -5.23
N VAL A 463 -0.70 13.26 -4.86
CA VAL A 463 0.48 13.99 -5.31
C VAL A 463 0.51 13.88 -6.83
N VAL A 464 0.73 15.02 -7.48
CA VAL A 464 1.04 15.06 -8.91
C VAL A 464 2.53 14.83 -9.03
N PRO A 465 3.00 13.63 -9.39
CA PRO A 465 4.42 13.40 -9.56
C PRO A 465 4.90 14.17 -10.79
N SER A 466 6.16 14.60 -10.76
CA SER A 466 6.80 15.15 -11.94
C SER A 466 7.18 14.02 -12.90
N GLU A 467 7.02 14.25 -14.20
CA GLU A 467 7.43 13.30 -15.24
C GLU A 467 8.94 13.18 -15.37
N VAL A 468 9.65 14.19 -14.88
CA VAL A 468 11.09 14.19 -14.69
C VAL A 468 11.35 14.17 -13.20
N PRO A 469 12.11 13.21 -12.67
CA PRO A 469 12.40 13.15 -11.24
C PRO A 469 12.90 14.50 -10.73
N THR A 470 12.29 14.99 -9.65
CA THR A 470 12.57 16.32 -9.09
C THR A 470 12.96 16.22 -7.62
N ASN A 471 13.91 17.06 -7.22
CA ASN A 471 14.39 17.21 -5.86
C ASN A 471 13.62 18.29 -5.08
N GLU A 472 12.50 18.80 -5.60
CA GLU A 472 11.73 19.88 -4.96
C GLU A 472 10.93 19.42 -3.72
N TRP A 473 10.86 18.10 -3.48
CA TRP A 473 10.12 17.48 -2.38
C TRP A 473 11.12 16.71 -1.52
N LEU A 474 11.52 17.24 -0.36
CA LEU A 474 12.62 16.68 0.46
C LEU A 474 12.23 16.37 1.90
N GLY A 475 11.01 15.90 2.07
CA GLY A 475 10.40 15.77 3.38
C GLY A 475 10.71 14.47 4.09
N ASN A 476 9.69 13.61 4.10
CA ASN A 476 9.73 12.29 4.71
C ASN A 476 9.29 11.19 3.71
N SER A 477 9.26 11.54 2.42
CA SER A 477 9.04 10.62 1.30
C SER A 477 10.21 9.67 1.08
N PHE A 478 11.30 9.82 1.84
CA PHE A 478 12.53 9.04 1.75
C PHE A 478 12.73 8.29 3.06
N TYR A 479 12.22 7.06 3.07
CA TYR A 479 12.30 6.14 4.19
C TYR A 479 13.09 4.91 3.74
N SER A 480 14.21 4.73 4.42
CA SER A 480 15.21 3.66 4.33
C SER A 480 15.84 3.33 2.98
N LEU A 481 17.04 2.74 3.05
CA LEU A 481 17.73 2.22 1.88
C LEU A 481 16.99 1.00 1.29
N ILE A 482 16.50 0.08 2.14
CA ILE A 482 15.84 -1.15 1.69
C ILE A 482 14.60 -0.82 0.85
N TYR A 483 13.79 0.11 1.31
CA TYR A 483 12.58 0.52 0.60
C TYR A 483 12.90 1.31 -0.68
N ALA A 484 13.97 2.12 -0.69
CA ALA A 484 14.43 2.80 -1.89
C ALA A 484 14.80 1.78 -2.97
N ILE A 485 15.68 0.84 -2.65
CA ILE A 485 16.13 -0.18 -3.60
C ILE A 485 15.01 -1.16 -3.98
N SER A 486 14.00 -1.34 -3.13
CA SER A 486 12.77 -2.06 -3.49
C SER A 486 12.01 -1.38 -4.63
N ALA A 487 12.03 -0.03 -4.70
CA ALA A 487 11.46 0.71 -5.82
C ALA A 487 12.15 0.37 -7.15
N ALA A 488 13.49 0.28 -7.16
CA ALA A 488 14.24 -0.15 -8.34
C ALA A 488 13.93 -1.61 -8.73
N ASN A 489 13.76 -2.51 -7.75
CA ASN A 489 13.34 -3.89 -8.02
C ASN A 489 11.91 -3.99 -8.57
N ALA A 490 10.98 -3.16 -8.10
CA ALA A 490 9.61 -3.09 -8.61
C ALA A 490 9.55 -2.76 -10.12
N TRP A 491 10.49 -1.94 -10.62
CA TRP A 491 10.64 -1.68 -12.05
C TRP A 491 11.08 -2.91 -12.84
N TYR A 492 11.95 -3.75 -12.26
CA TYR A 492 12.32 -5.03 -12.88
C TYR A 492 11.14 -6.01 -12.89
N GLU A 493 10.33 -6.04 -11.84
CA GLU A 493 9.10 -6.85 -11.82
C GLU A 493 8.15 -6.41 -12.93
N TRP A 494 7.90 -5.10 -13.05
CA TRP A 494 7.12 -4.57 -14.18
C TRP A 494 7.67 -5.05 -15.52
N TYR A 495 8.98 -4.91 -15.74
CA TYR A 495 9.63 -5.38 -16.95
C TYR A 495 9.41 -6.89 -17.17
N GLN A 496 9.59 -7.70 -16.13
CA GLN A 496 9.41 -9.15 -16.18
C GLN A 496 7.99 -9.55 -16.58
N TYR A 497 6.95 -8.91 -16.01
CA TYR A 497 5.55 -9.27 -16.28
C TYR A 497 5.01 -8.66 -17.58
N THR A 498 5.46 -7.46 -17.97
CA THR A 498 4.88 -6.71 -19.10
C THR A 498 5.73 -6.75 -20.37
N GLY A 499 7.05 -6.86 -20.24
CA GLY A 499 8.00 -6.70 -21.34
C GLY A 499 8.07 -5.28 -21.90
N ASP A 500 7.52 -4.28 -21.20
CA ASP A 500 7.42 -2.90 -21.68
C ASP A 500 8.76 -2.16 -21.54
N THR A 501 9.57 -2.27 -22.59
CA THR A 501 10.88 -1.61 -22.68
C THR A 501 10.79 -0.11 -22.91
N GLU A 502 9.70 0.41 -23.49
CA GLU A 502 9.53 1.84 -23.71
C GLU A 502 9.30 2.57 -22.37
N PHE A 503 8.40 2.03 -21.55
CA PHE A 503 8.08 2.61 -20.26
C PHE A 503 9.26 2.55 -19.30
N VAL A 504 9.94 1.40 -19.22
CA VAL A 504 11.16 1.26 -18.42
C VAL A 504 12.26 2.17 -18.95
N GLY A 505 12.46 2.22 -20.28
CA GLY A 505 13.48 3.05 -20.93
C GLY A 505 13.32 4.54 -20.63
N ARG A 506 12.08 5.04 -20.52
CA ARG A 506 11.79 6.43 -20.15
C ARG A 506 12.28 6.78 -18.74
N TRP A 507 12.16 5.84 -17.80
CA TRP A 507 12.52 6.03 -16.40
C TRP A 507 13.89 5.45 -16.03
N TRP A 508 14.55 4.77 -16.96
CA TRP A 508 15.85 4.15 -16.77
C TRP A 508 16.92 5.08 -16.16
N PRO A 509 17.01 6.37 -16.54
CA PRO A 509 17.94 7.29 -15.87
C PRO A 509 17.66 7.48 -14.37
N ALA A 510 16.39 7.54 -13.96
CA ALA A 510 15.98 7.66 -12.57
C ALA A 510 16.31 6.38 -11.79
N ILE A 511 15.96 5.23 -12.37
CA ILE A 511 16.22 3.90 -11.79
C ILE A 511 17.72 3.71 -11.57
N LYS A 512 18.56 4.07 -12.55
CA LYS A 512 20.02 4.02 -12.38
C LYS A 512 20.51 4.90 -11.23
N ARG A 513 20.02 6.13 -11.11
CA ARG A 513 20.41 7.01 -9.98
C ARG A 513 20.07 6.41 -8.61
N ASP A 514 18.97 5.67 -8.50
CA ASP A 514 18.58 4.99 -7.26
C ASP A 514 19.47 3.77 -6.95
N ILE A 515 19.86 3.03 -8.00
CA ILE A 515 20.87 1.96 -7.88
C ILE A 515 22.22 2.55 -7.45
N GLU A 516 22.67 3.65 -8.07
CA GLU A 516 23.90 4.34 -7.68
C GLU A 516 23.83 4.90 -6.25
N TYR A 517 22.66 5.38 -5.82
CA TYR A 517 22.41 5.74 -4.43
C TYR A 517 22.65 4.54 -3.50
N GLY A 518 22.16 3.35 -3.84
CA GLY A 518 22.45 2.13 -3.08
C GLY A 518 23.93 1.76 -3.06
N ILE A 519 24.63 1.88 -4.19
CA ILE A 519 26.08 1.65 -4.28
C ILE A 519 26.85 2.63 -3.41
N SER A 520 26.34 3.85 -3.19
CA SER A 520 27.03 4.88 -2.38
C SER A 520 27.24 4.46 -0.92
N PHE A 521 26.47 3.49 -0.42
CA PHE A 521 26.62 2.92 0.92
C PHE A 521 27.66 1.78 1.00
N LEU A 522 28.32 1.45 -0.12
CA LEU A 522 29.39 0.46 -0.16
C LEU A 522 30.63 0.99 0.55
N ASP A 523 30.93 0.41 1.70
CA ASP A 523 32.21 0.61 2.36
C ASP A 523 33.29 -0.21 1.63
N ARG A 524 34.29 0.50 1.08
CA ARG A 524 35.37 -0.09 0.29
C ARG A 524 36.37 -0.90 1.12
N GLU A 525 36.44 -0.69 2.43
CA GLU A 525 37.32 -1.46 3.31
C GLU A 525 36.70 -2.83 3.64
N THR A 526 35.39 -2.83 3.89
CA THR A 526 34.66 -4.06 4.22
C THR A 526 34.15 -4.81 3.01
N GLY A 527 33.87 -4.11 1.91
CA GLY A 527 33.17 -4.63 0.74
C GLY A 527 31.67 -4.82 1.00
N LEU A 528 31.13 -4.23 2.07
CA LEU A 528 29.74 -4.38 2.48
C LEU A 528 28.99 -3.05 2.36
N ILE A 529 27.69 -3.15 2.09
CA ILE A 529 26.75 -2.05 2.29
C ILE A 529 26.59 -1.81 3.80
N THR A 530 26.82 -0.57 4.22
CA THR A 530 26.67 -0.13 5.62
C THR A 530 25.65 0.98 5.69
N VAL A 531 24.61 0.81 6.51
CA VAL A 531 23.53 1.79 6.69
C VAL A 531 23.61 2.49 8.03
N GLU A 532 23.11 3.72 8.12
CA GLU A 532 23.18 4.56 9.31
C GLU A 532 21.86 5.33 9.54
N SER A 533 21.56 5.66 10.80
CA SER A 533 20.44 6.54 11.15
C SER A 533 19.10 6.15 10.46
N TYR A 534 18.49 7.05 9.69
CA TYR A 534 17.21 6.78 9.00
C TYR A 534 17.34 5.80 7.82
N THR A 535 18.53 5.63 7.22
CA THR A 535 18.70 4.71 6.09
C THR A 535 18.65 3.26 6.53
N SER A 536 18.77 3.01 7.83
CA SER A 536 18.74 1.69 8.45
C SER A 536 17.41 1.27 9.06
N LEU A 537 16.35 2.07 8.85
CA LEU A 537 14.98 1.66 9.14
C LEU A 537 14.50 0.60 8.16
N ASP A 538 13.48 -0.16 8.53
CA ASP A 538 12.85 -1.17 7.68
C ASP A 538 11.41 -1.43 8.18
N PHE A 539 10.68 -2.34 7.54
CA PHE A 539 9.27 -2.67 7.83
C PHE A 539 8.94 -2.85 9.33
N ASN A 540 9.95 -3.18 10.16
CA ASN A 540 9.88 -3.26 11.61
C ASN A 540 10.11 -1.91 12.32
N GLN A 541 9.51 -0.82 11.82
CA GLN A 541 9.70 0.54 12.36
C GLN A 541 9.51 0.68 13.88
N TYR A 542 8.70 -0.19 14.49
CA TYR A 542 8.45 -0.25 15.94
C TYR A 542 9.68 -0.67 16.76
N ASP A 543 10.67 -1.32 16.15
CA ASP A 543 11.94 -1.67 16.78
C ASP A 543 13.00 -0.55 16.65
N GLY A 544 12.70 0.54 15.92
CA GLY A 544 13.60 1.66 15.70
C GLY A 544 14.77 1.37 14.74
N ILE A 545 15.74 2.29 14.69
CA ILE A 545 16.89 2.22 13.78
C ILE A 545 17.79 1.02 14.10
N THR A 546 18.32 0.37 13.08
CA THR A 546 19.31 -0.70 13.23
C THR A 546 20.51 -0.40 12.33
N PRO A 547 21.42 0.52 12.68
CA PRO A 547 22.59 0.87 11.85
C PRO A 547 23.58 -0.30 11.71
N GLY A 548 24.46 -0.30 10.71
CA GLY A 548 25.52 -1.31 10.53
C GLY A 548 25.46 -2.09 9.22
N THR A 549 26.14 -3.23 9.17
CA THR A 549 26.24 -4.11 7.99
C THR A 549 25.16 -5.19 7.98
N HIS A 550 23.93 -4.77 7.72
CA HIS A 550 22.76 -5.65 7.72
C HIS A 550 22.73 -6.55 6.50
N ILE A 551 22.46 -7.84 6.71
CA ILE A 551 22.25 -8.79 5.61
C ILE A 551 21.12 -8.35 4.67
N GLY A 552 20.06 -7.74 5.20
CA GLY A 552 18.94 -7.24 4.39
C GLY A 552 19.37 -6.18 3.37
N ALA A 553 20.06 -5.12 3.83
CA ALA A 553 20.55 -4.04 2.98
C ALA A 553 21.55 -4.53 1.92
N ASN A 554 22.47 -5.42 2.29
CA ASN A 554 23.43 -5.98 1.33
C ASN A 554 22.72 -6.83 0.27
N SER A 555 21.78 -7.68 0.68
CA SER A 555 21.10 -8.61 -0.21
C SER A 555 20.18 -7.89 -1.20
N ILE A 556 19.43 -6.87 -0.76
CA ILE A 556 18.53 -6.13 -1.64
C ILE A 556 19.29 -5.31 -2.69
N VAL A 557 20.46 -4.76 -2.34
CA VAL A 557 21.35 -4.07 -3.29
C VAL A 557 21.95 -5.04 -4.30
N VAL A 558 22.46 -6.20 -3.85
CA VAL A 558 22.95 -7.25 -4.78
C VAL A 558 21.84 -7.70 -5.74
N TRP A 559 20.61 -7.85 -5.23
CA TRP A 559 19.47 -8.22 -6.06
C TRP A 559 19.17 -7.13 -7.11
N ALA A 560 19.12 -5.87 -6.70
CA ALA A 560 18.89 -4.76 -7.62
C ALA A 560 19.99 -4.63 -8.67
N LEU A 561 21.26 -4.81 -8.31
CA LEU A 561 22.37 -4.82 -9.27
C LEU A 561 22.24 -5.94 -10.31
N ARG A 562 21.84 -7.13 -9.89
CA ARG A 562 21.62 -8.27 -10.79
C ARG A 562 20.44 -8.03 -11.74
N ASN A 563 19.32 -7.53 -11.21
CA ASN A 563 18.15 -7.15 -12.01
C ASN A 563 18.48 -6.01 -12.98
N ALA A 564 19.24 -5.01 -12.52
CA ALA A 564 19.69 -3.88 -13.33
C ALA A 564 20.64 -4.31 -14.44
N ALA A 565 21.53 -5.28 -14.21
CA ALA A 565 22.39 -5.83 -15.25
C ALA A 565 21.57 -6.52 -16.36
N LEU A 566 20.51 -7.25 -16.01
CA LEU A 566 19.60 -7.86 -16.99
C LEU A 566 18.85 -6.82 -17.83
N MET A 567 18.35 -5.76 -17.19
CA MET A 567 17.74 -4.63 -17.91
C MET A 567 18.76 -3.90 -18.80
N SER A 568 19.97 -3.66 -18.28
CA SER A 568 21.05 -2.99 -18.99
C SER A 568 21.44 -3.74 -20.27
N ASP A 569 21.60 -5.06 -20.20
CA ASP A 569 21.85 -5.90 -21.38
C ASP A 569 20.74 -5.74 -22.42
N SER A 570 19.48 -5.74 -21.98
CA SER A 570 18.33 -5.57 -22.87
C SER A 570 18.29 -4.20 -23.57
N PHE A 571 18.82 -3.16 -22.91
CA PHE A 571 18.92 -1.81 -23.48
C PHE A 571 20.23 -1.55 -24.21
N GLY A 572 21.19 -2.48 -24.18
CA GLY A 572 22.55 -2.28 -24.69
C GLY A 572 23.35 -1.24 -23.89
N ASP A 573 23.03 -1.07 -22.61
CA ASP A 573 23.72 -0.13 -21.70
C ASP A 573 25.02 -0.76 -21.18
N SER A 574 26.13 -0.04 -21.29
CA SER A 574 27.47 -0.52 -20.94
C SER A 574 27.68 -0.75 -19.44
N VAL A 575 26.78 -0.26 -18.58
CA VAL A 575 26.89 -0.43 -17.12
C VAL A 575 26.66 -1.87 -16.64
N ALA A 576 26.12 -2.75 -17.50
CA ALA A 576 25.73 -4.10 -17.13
C ALA A 576 26.87 -4.94 -16.51
N SER A 577 28.08 -4.86 -17.05
CA SER A 577 29.24 -5.59 -16.50
C SER A 577 29.67 -5.04 -15.15
N GLY A 578 29.65 -3.71 -14.99
CA GLY A 578 29.98 -3.05 -13.72
C GLY A 578 29.03 -3.45 -12.59
N TYR A 579 27.72 -3.51 -12.88
CA TYR A 579 26.73 -3.98 -11.90
C TYR A 579 26.95 -5.44 -11.49
N ARG A 580 27.30 -6.33 -12.43
CA ARG A 580 27.66 -7.71 -12.09
C ARG A 580 28.90 -7.79 -11.20
N GLU A 581 29.96 -7.07 -11.57
CA GLU A 581 31.22 -7.05 -10.81
C GLU A 581 31.02 -6.51 -9.38
N THR A 582 30.22 -5.45 -9.21
CA THR A 582 29.89 -4.93 -7.88
C THR A 582 29.02 -5.90 -7.08
N ALA A 583 28.03 -6.54 -7.71
CA ALA A 583 27.19 -7.55 -7.05
C ALA A 583 28.03 -8.73 -6.53
N ASP A 584 28.94 -9.25 -7.36
CA ASP A 584 29.80 -10.38 -7.01
C ASP A 584 30.81 -10.02 -5.91
N MET A 585 31.29 -8.77 -5.88
CA MET A 585 32.14 -8.26 -4.80
C MET A 585 31.40 -8.25 -3.45
N ILE A 586 30.20 -7.68 -3.42
CA ILE A 586 29.38 -7.60 -2.20
C ILE A 586 28.98 -9.00 -1.76
N GLU A 587 28.54 -9.87 -2.68
CA GLU A 587 28.23 -11.27 -2.39
C GLU A 587 29.38 -11.98 -1.68
N LYS A 588 30.60 -11.85 -2.22
CA LYS A 588 31.77 -12.47 -1.62
C LYS A 588 32.03 -11.93 -0.21
N ALA A 589 31.94 -10.62 -0.02
CA ALA A 589 32.13 -10.00 1.30
C ALA A 589 31.07 -10.46 2.32
N VAL A 590 29.81 -10.57 1.90
CA VAL A 590 28.71 -11.08 2.75
C VAL A 590 28.99 -12.52 3.16
N ASN A 591 29.34 -13.39 2.21
CA ASN A 591 29.68 -14.79 2.47
C ASN A 591 30.88 -14.95 3.43
N ASP A 592 31.90 -14.11 3.29
CA ASP A 592 33.10 -14.17 4.12
C ASP A 592 32.90 -13.59 5.54
N ARG A 593 32.04 -12.58 5.69
CA ARG A 593 32.00 -11.74 6.90
C ARG A 593 30.71 -11.81 7.70
N LEU A 594 29.57 -12.05 7.05
CA LEU A 594 28.25 -12.01 7.72
C LEU A 594 27.67 -13.40 7.99
N PHE A 595 28.22 -14.46 7.41
CA PHE A 595 27.76 -15.82 7.72
C PHE A 595 28.31 -16.30 9.07
N SER A 596 27.43 -16.83 9.92
CA SER A 596 27.84 -17.46 11.18
C SER A 596 27.70 -18.97 11.13
N ASN A 597 28.82 -19.66 11.35
CA ASN A 597 28.84 -21.12 11.48
C ASN A 597 28.06 -21.62 12.71
N SER A 598 27.88 -20.79 13.75
CA SER A 598 27.17 -21.22 14.97
C SER A 598 25.66 -21.22 14.78
N THR A 599 25.12 -20.28 14.00
CA THR A 599 23.70 -20.21 13.68
C THR A 599 23.36 -20.97 12.39
N GLY A 600 24.33 -21.11 11.48
CA GLY A 600 24.12 -21.67 10.14
C GLY A 600 23.42 -20.69 9.18
N ALA A 601 23.39 -19.41 9.53
CA ALA A 601 22.68 -18.35 8.82
C ALA A 601 23.49 -17.04 8.81
N TYR A 602 23.08 -16.09 7.97
CA TYR A 602 23.66 -14.75 7.93
C TYR A 602 23.16 -13.90 9.11
N MET A 603 24.09 -13.18 9.72
CA MET A 603 23.86 -12.40 10.92
C MET A 603 23.26 -11.03 10.61
N LEU A 604 22.47 -10.55 11.57
CA LEU A 604 22.02 -9.18 11.70
C LEU A 604 22.95 -8.43 12.66
N VAL A 605 23.46 -7.26 12.24
CA VAL A 605 24.52 -6.54 12.95
C VAL A 605 24.09 -5.11 13.25
N ASP A 606 23.86 -4.79 14.53
CA ASP A 606 23.55 -3.43 15.00
C ASP A 606 24.85 -2.71 15.42
N GLY A 607 25.27 -1.72 14.63
CA GLY A 607 26.58 -1.10 14.68
C GLY A 607 27.68 -2.13 14.41
N ASN A 608 28.38 -2.53 15.48
CA ASN A 608 29.39 -3.59 15.45
C ASN A 608 28.98 -4.83 16.27
N THR A 609 27.74 -4.86 16.77
CA THR A 609 27.24 -5.93 17.63
C THR A 609 26.33 -6.84 16.84
N THR A 610 26.61 -8.13 16.87
CA THR A 610 25.67 -9.11 16.32
C THR A 610 24.46 -9.26 17.23
N VAL A 611 23.28 -8.99 16.69
CA VAL A 611 22.00 -8.98 17.44
C VAL A 611 21.08 -10.15 17.11
N GLY A 612 21.51 -11.03 16.20
CA GLY A 612 20.81 -12.28 15.87
C GLY A 612 20.82 -12.55 14.37
N ILE A 613 19.75 -13.14 13.87
CA ILE A 613 19.44 -13.30 12.45
C ILE A 613 18.06 -12.67 12.17
N SER A 614 17.86 -12.19 10.94
CA SER A 614 16.56 -11.74 10.42
C SER A 614 16.02 -12.71 9.38
N GLN A 615 14.70 -12.90 9.38
CA GLN A 615 14.01 -13.81 8.46
C GLN A 615 14.04 -13.28 7.02
N ASP A 616 13.68 -12.02 6.84
CA ASP A 616 13.67 -11.31 5.55
C ASP A 616 15.09 -11.26 4.95
N GLY A 617 16.09 -10.87 5.74
CA GLY A 617 17.45 -10.69 5.25
C GLY A 617 18.10 -12.00 4.79
N ASN A 618 17.88 -13.10 5.51
CA ASN A 618 18.31 -14.43 5.07
C ASN A 618 17.51 -14.92 3.86
N SER A 619 16.24 -14.54 3.73
CA SER A 619 15.45 -14.82 2.54
C SER A 619 15.97 -14.04 1.32
N TYR A 620 16.27 -12.75 1.47
CA TYR A 620 16.91 -11.95 0.42
C TYR A 620 18.28 -12.49 0.04
N ALA A 621 19.08 -13.01 0.97
CA ALA A 621 20.36 -13.62 0.65
C ALA A 621 20.20 -14.84 -0.28
N ILE A 622 19.11 -15.60 -0.15
CA ILE A 622 18.79 -16.70 -1.07
C ILE A 622 18.29 -16.15 -2.41
N LEU A 623 17.32 -15.24 -2.39
CA LEU A 623 16.66 -14.70 -3.59
C LEU A 623 17.59 -13.87 -4.48
N SER A 624 18.52 -13.14 -3.87
CA SER A 624 19.56 -12.39 -4.57
C SER A 624 20.62 -13.30 -5.18
N GLY A 625 20.74 -14.55 -4.72
CA GLY A 625 21.75 -15.54 -5.15
C GLY A 625 22.97 -15.65 -4.25
N ILE A 626 23.13 -14.79 -3.23
CA ILE A 626 24.28 -14.79 -2.32
C ILE A 626 24.47 -16.16 -1.64
N ALA A 627 23.39 -16.72 -1.11
CA ALA A 627 23.39 -18.02 -0.41
C ALA A 627 23.42 -19.24 -1.34
N SER A 628 23.33 -19.00 -2.64
CA SER A 628 23.38 -20.03 -3.69
C SER A 628 24.67 -19.95 -4.52
N ALA A 629 25.55 -18.98 -4.20
CA ALA A 629 26.81 -18.80 -4.87
C ALA A 629 27.69 -20.05 -4.77
N PRO A 630 28.51 -20.38 -5.80
CA PRO A 630 29.43 -21.51 -5.72
C PRO A 630 30.39 -21.48 -4.53
N GLY A 631 30.71 -20.28 -4.02
CA GLY A 631 31.57 -20.06 -2.84
C GLY A 631 30.82 -19.83 -1.53
N ALA A 632 29.50 -19.96 -1.49
CA ALA A 632 28.72 -19.74 -0.28
C ALA A 632 29.12 -20.75 0.82
N PRO A 633 29.22 -20.33 2.09
CA PRO A 633 29.65 -21.19 3.21
C PRO A 633 28.62 -22.26 3.58
N SER A 634 27.39 -22.15 3.10
CA SER A 634 26.29 -23.08 3.35
C SER A 634 25.28 -23.05 2.21
N SER A 635 24.56 -24.15 2.00
CA SER A 635 23.50 -24.21 0.98
C SER A 635 22.28 -23.37 1.40
N ALA A 636 21.55 -22.80 0.44
CA ALA A 636 20.27 -22.14 0.68
C ALA A 636 19.31 -22.99 1.54
N ARG A 637 19.23 -24.31 1.29
CA ARG A 637 18.41 -25.24 2.09
C ARG A 637 18.82 -25.30 3.56
N ALA A 638 20.10 -25.18 3.85
CA ALA A 638 20.61 -25.18 5.22
C ALA A 638 20.32 -23.84 5.91
N VAL A 639 20.38 -22.71 5.18
CA VAL A 639 19.96 -21.40 5.69
C VAL A 639 18.47 -21.38 6.03
N ILE A 640 17.59 -21.92 5.17
CA ILE A 640 16.15 -22.10 5.47
C ILE A 640 15.97 -22.92 6.77
N LYS A 641 16.69 -24.03 6.92
CA LYS A 641 16.63 -24.84 8.14
C LYS A 641 17.12 -24.08 9.39
N ALA A 642 18.15 -23.25 9.25
CA ALA A 642 18.65 -22.42 10.35
C ALA A 642 17.59 -21.40 10.81
N MET A 643 16.84 -20.81 9.88
CA MET A 643 15.74 -19.88 10.22
C MET A 643 14.62 -20.52 11.06
N ARG A 644 14.55 -21.86 11.18
CA ARG A 644 13.61 -22.52 12.10
C ARG A 644 13.85 -22.17 13.57
N SER A 645 15.02 -21.62 13.92
CA SER A 645 15.26 -21.05 15.25
C SER A 645 14.34 -19.87 15.58
N LEU A 646 13.71 -19.26 14.57
CA LEU A 646 12.75 -18.17 14.71
C LEU A 646 11.32 -18.67 14.95
N ASN A 647 11.06 -19.97 14.80
CA ASN A 647 9.70 -20.50 14.79
C ASN A 647 8.99 -20.36 16.14
N THR A 648 7.75 -19.88 16.06
CA THR A 648 6.72 -19.98 17.10
C THR A 648 5.58 -20.87 16.59
N PRO A 649 4.60 -21.23 17.45
CA PRO A 649 3.37 -21.90 16.99
C PRO A 649 2.56 -21.10 15.94
N PHE A 650 2.83 -19.81 15.78
CA PHE A 650 2.10 -18.89 14.88
C PHE A 650 2.95 -18.44 13.68
N GLY A 651 4.17 -18.96 13.53
CA GLY A 651 5.09 -18.65 12.45
C GLY A 651 6.46 -18.18 12.93
N PRO A 652 7.41 -17.97 12.01
CA PRO A 652 8.73 -17.46 12.35
C PRO A 652 8.66 -15.99 12.76
N LEU A 653 9.32 -15.64 13.86
CA LEU A 653 9.56 -14.24 14.22
C LEU A 653 10.37 -13.55 13.11
N SER A 654 10.12 -12.25 12.88
CA SER A 654 10.91 -11.46 11.93
C SER A 654 12.39 -11.43 12.27
N PHE A 655 12.72 -11.43 13.57
CA PHE A 655 14.08 -11.41 14.08
C PHE A 655 14.24 -12.42 15.22
N SER A 656 15.50 -12.73 15.53
CA SER A 656 15.82 -13.55 16.71
C SER A 656 15.21 -12.96 17.97
N ASN A 657 14.61 -13.83 18.80
CA ASN A 657 13.99 -13.43 20.06
C ASN A 657 15.07 -12.99 21.07
N THR A 658 15.38 -11.71 21.04
CA THR A 658 16.33 -11.05 21.92
C THR A 658 15.65 -9.86 22.57
N SER A 659 16.26 -9.26 23.59
CA SER A 659 15.73 -8.01 24.18
C SER A 659 15.74 -6.82 23.20
N ARG A 660 16.36 -6.96 22.02
CA ARG A 660 16.43 -5.92 20.98
C ARG A 660 15.17 -5.84 20.12
N PHE A 661 14.46 -6.95 19.92
CA PHE A 661 13.36 -7.02 18.95
C PHE A 661 12.07 -7.53 19.58
N LEU A 662 10.95 -6.92 19.18
CA LEU A 662 9.64 -7.40 19.59
C LEU A 662 9.33 -8.77 18.98
N PRO A 663 8.63 -9.67 19.70
CA PRO A 663 8.29 -11.01 19.22
C PRO A 663 7.11 -10.96 18.24
N ILE A 664 7.35 -10.40 17.06
CA ILE A 664 6.36 -10.23 15.99
C ILE A 664 6.65 -11.16 14.83
N VAL A 665 5.60 -11.80 14.32
CA VAL A 665 5.61 -12.53 13.04
C VAL A 665 5.06 -11.58 11.99
N SER A 666 5.84 -11.36 10.92
CA SER A 666 5.45 -10.51 9.79
C SER A 666 5.15 -11.37 8.55
N PRO A 667 3.92 -11.31 8.00
CA PRO A 667 3.60 -11.85 6.70
C PRO A 667 4.47 -11.31 5.55
N TYR A 668 5.04 -10.09 5.66
CA TYR A 668 6.04 -9.58 4.71
C TYR A 668 7.30 -10.45 4.70
N ALA A 669 7.96 -10.60 5.85
CA ALA A 669 9.16 -11.43 5.99
C ALA A 669 8.88 -12.91 5.70
N SER A 670 7.70 -13.41 6.08
CA SER A 670 7.26 -14.78 5.79
C SER A 670 6.92 -15.01 4.32
N GLY A 671 6.46 -13.99 3.59
CA GLY A 671 6.28 -14.01 2.15
C GLY A 671 7.60 -14.20 1.42
N PHE A 672 8.66 -13.51 1.83
CA PHE A 672 10.00 -13.76 1.29
C PHE A 672 10.58 -15.11 1.70
N HIS A 673 10.33 -15.57 2.93
CA HIS A 673 10.76 -16.89 3.37
C HIS A 673 10.11 -18.01 2.55
N THR A 674 8.80 -17.94 2.32
CA THR A 674 8.08 -18.90 1.46
C THR A 674 8.62 -18.88 0.03
N TRP A 675 8.92 -17.70 -0.53
CA TRP A 675 9.56 -17.57 -1.83
C TRP A 675 10.95 -18.22 -1.84
N ALA A 676 11.81 -17.89 -0.88
CA ALA A 676 13.16 -18.45 -0.77
C ALA A 676 13.13 -19.98 -0.59
N ALA A 677 12.13 -20.52 0.12
CA ALA A 677 11.94 -21.96 0.26
C ALA A 677 11.59 -22.64 -1.07
N PHE A 678 10.71 -22.04 -1.90
CA PHE A 678 10.44 -22.53 -3.26
C PHE A 678 11.69 -22.48 -4.15
N GLU A 679 12.44 -21.37 -4.13
CA GLU A 679 13.68 -21.24 -4.93
C GLU A 679 14.78 -22.22 -4.47
N ALA A 680 14.82 -22.55 -3.17
CA ALA A 680 15.70 -23.60 -2.63
C ALA A 680 15.19 -25.04 -2.89
N GLY A 681 14.06 -25.20 -3.58
CA GLY A 681 13.40 -26.48 -3.83
C GLY A 681 12.99 -27.20 -2.54
N MET A 682 12.53 -26.44 -1.54
CA MET A 682 11.96 -26.90 -0.27
C MET A 682 10.44 -26.65 -0.25
N ASP A 683 9.75 -27.13 -1.27
CA ASP A 683 8.34 -26.81 -1.52
C ASP A 683 7.42 -27.16 -0.34
N GLU A 684 7.67 -28.28 0.36
CA GLU A 684 6.91 -28.66 1.57
C GLU A 684 7.13 -27.68 2.74
N GLU A 685 8.33 -27.10 2.87
CA GLU A 685 8.60 -26.06 3.87
C GLU A 685 7.80 -24.80 3.57
N ALA A 686 7.74 -24.40 2.29
CA ALA A 686 6.95 -23.25 1.86
C ALA A 686 5.46 -23.43 2.19
N ILE A 687 4.88 -24.59 1.86
CA ILE A 687 3.48 -24.89 2.19
C ILE A 687 3.24 -24.98 3.71
N SER A 688 4.19 -25.54 4.47
CA SER A 688 4.10 -25.60 5.93
C SER A 688 4.10 -24.20 6.56
N LEU A 689 4.95 -23.30 6.07
CA LEU A 689 4.98 -21.90 6.49
C LEU A 689 3.66 -21.18 6.16
N MET A 690 3.12 -21.38 4.96
CA MET A 690 1.80 -20.83 4.57
C MET A 690 0.71 -21.26 5.56
N ARG A 691 0.68 -22.55 5.93
CA ARG A 691 -0.30 -23.11 6.87
C ARG A 691 -0.10 -22.69 8.32
N THR A 692 1.07 -22.16 8.67
CA THR A 692 1.37 -21.74 10.04
C THR A 692 1.10 -20.25 10.22
N VAL A 693 1.65 -19.42 9.33
CA VAL A 693 1.58 -17.95 9.43
C VAL A 693 0.17 -17.43 9.15
N TRP A 694 -0.53 -17.97 8.14
CA TRP A 694 -1.86 -17.49 7.76
C TRP A 694 -3.01 -18.27 8.40
N LYS A 695 -2.73 -19.26 9.25
CA LYS A 695 -3.74 -20.14 9.86
C LYS A 695 -4.91 -19.37 10.47
N ASN A 696 -4.58 -18.44 11.35
CA ASN A 696 -5.55 -17.65 12.11
C ASN A 696 -6.31 -16.66 11.21
N GLN A 697 -5.71 -16.23 10.11
CA GLN A 697 -6.32 -15.30 9.16
C GLN A 697 -7.41 -16.00 8.32
N MET A 698 -7.26 -17.31 8.08
CA MET A 698 -8.20 -18.12 7.30
C MET A 698 -9.28 -18.81 8.14
N ASP A 699 -9.16 -18.80 9.47
CA ASP A 699 -10.14 -19.41 10.36
C ASP A 699 -11.35 -18.47 10.55
N THR A 700 -12.47 -18.80 9.90
CA THR A 700 -13.73 -18.03 10.00
C THR A 700 -14.31 -17.96 11.41
N SER A 701 -13.90 -18.85 12.33
CA SER A 701 -14.30 -18.83 13.74
C SER A 701 -13.42 -17.92 14.61
N ASN A 702 -12.28 -17.46 14.08
CA ASN A 702 -11.40 -16.54 14.77
C ASN A 702 -12.10 -15.18 14.97
N PRO A 703 -12.15 -14.63 16.21
CA PRO A 703 -12.74 -13.30 16.46
C PRO A 703 -12.05 -12.15 15.69
N TRP A 704 -10.82 -12.38 15.21
CA TRP A 704 -10.05 -11.45 14.39
C TRP A 704 -10.20 -11.68 12.88
N TYR A 705 -11.03 -12.64 12.44
CA TYR A 705 -11.20 -12.95 11.02
C TYR A 705 -11.72 -11.74 10.23
N THR A 706 -11.00 -11.35 9.18
CA THR A 706 -11.38 -10.28 8.24
C THR A 706 -11.65 -10.79 6.83
N GLY A 707 -11.23 -12.04 6.53
CA GLY A 707 -11.22 -12.57 5.17
C GLY A 707 -10.14 -11.97 4.27
N MET A 708 -9.18 -11.26 4.87
CA MET A 708 -8.05 -10.59 4.22
C MET A 708 -6.73 -11.03 4.86
N THR A 709 -5.61 -10.60 4.29
CA THR A 709 -4.27 -10.88 4.83
C THR A 709 -3.80 -9.77 5.76
N TRP A 710 -3.23 -10.14 6.91
CA TRP A 710 -2.92 -9.18 7.98
C TRP A 710 -1.54 -8.54 7.84
N GLU A 711 -1.37 -7.41 8.50
CA GLU A 711 -0.13 -6.67 8.53
C GLU A 711 0.91 -7.31 9.48
N PHE A 712 0.53 -7.52 10.75
CA PHE A 712 1.43 -8.06 11.78
C PHE A 712 0.70 -9.05 12.68
N ILE A 713 1.43 -10.05 13.17
CA ILE A 713 0.91 -11.06 14.08
C ILE A 713 1.76 -11.05 15.36
N ASN A 714 1.12 -11.08 16.51
CA ASN A 714 1.79 -11.29 17.78
C ASN A 714 2.33 -12.73 17.84
N GLY A 715 3.65 -12.90 17.88
CA GLY A 715 4.29 -14.22 17.87
C GLY A 715 4.04 -15.08 19.12
N THR A 716 3.38 -14.54 20.14
CA THR A 716 3.02 -15.26 21.38
C THR A 716 1.54 -15.65 21.43
N SER A 717 0.62 -14.83 20.91
CA SER A 717 -0.84 -15.12 20.93
C SER A 717 -1.42 -15.54 19.59
N GLY A 718 -0.76 -15.21 18.47
CA GLY A 718 -1.30 -15.42 17.12
C GLY A 718 -2.39 -14.42 16.71
N GLU A 719 -2.66 -13.42 17.54
CA GLU A 719 -3.59 -12.32 17.27
C GLU A 719 -2.91 -11.23 16.43
N PRO A 720 -3.66 -10.32 15.78
CA PRO A 720 -3.05 -9.16 15.14
C PRO A 720 -2.24 -8.34 16.15
N TYR A 721 -1.01 -7.97 15.82
CA TYR A 721 -0.20 -7.12 16.69
C TYR A 721 -0.68 -5.67 16.58
N ASN A 722 -0.96 -5.03 17.72
CA ASN A 722 -1.48 -3.66 17.79
C ASN A 722 -2.68 -3.41 16.84
N PRO A 723 -3.80 -4.13 16.97
CA PRO A 723 -4.90 -4.14 15.99
C PRO A 723 -5.58 -2.78 15.76
N ARG A 724 -5.33 -1.81 16.65
CA ARG A 724 -5.80 -0.43 16.53
C ARG A 724 -4.91 0.44 15.64
N ALA A 725 -3.66 0.04 15.44
CA ALA A 725 -2.69 0.79 14.65
C ALA A 725 -2.12 -0.03 13.50
N SER A 726 -2.38 -1.34 13.40
CA SER A 726 -2.01 -2.17 12.26
C SER A 726 -3.24 -2.51 11.41
N SER A 727 -3.06 -2.78 10.12
CA SER A 727 -4.16 -3.23 9.25
C SER A 727 -4.32 -4.74 9.25
N GLN A 728 -5.57 -5.20 9.20
CA GLN A 728 -5.93 -6.60 8.97
C GLN A 728 -6.32 -6.87 7.50
N ALA A 729 -6.05 -5.90 6.61
CA ALA A 729 -6.18 -5.99 5.17
C ALA A 729 -4.98 -5.29 4.49
N HIS A 730 -3.82 -5.95 4.55
CA HIS A 730 -2.53 -5.42 4.12
C HIS A 730 -1.91 -6.22 2.97
N GLY A 731 -1.51 -5.51 1.90
CA GLY A 731 -1.02 -6.08 0.65
C GLY A 731 0.23 -6.94 0.84
N TRP A 732 1.11 -6.58 1.76
CA TRP A 732 2.32 -7.37 2.02
C TRP A 732 2.07 -8.77 2.61
N GLY A 733 0.83 -9.08 2.98
CA GLY A 733 0.43 -10.41 3.44
C GLY A 733 -0.01 -11.32 2.30
N SER A 734 -0.02 -10.82 1.06
CA SER A 734 -0.67 -11.49 -0.08
C SER A 734 0.21 -12.49 -0.84
N ALA A 735 1.49 -12.64 -0.44
CA ALA A 735 2.48 -13.49 -1.12
C ALA A 735 1.97 -14.89 -1.54
N PRO A 736 1.21 -15.64 -0.72
CA PRO A 736 0.70 -16.95 -1.12
C PRO A 736 -0.08 -16.95 -2.45
N THR A 737 -0.76 -15.86 -2.79
CA THR A 737 -1.59 -15.77 -4.01
C THR A 737 -0.74 -15.97 -5.26
N TRP A 738 0.30 -15.16 -5.44
CA TRP A 738 1.15 -15.28 -6.62
C TRP A 738 2.06 -16.51 -6.55
N GLN A 739 2.49 -16.92 -5.36
CA GLN A 739 3.36 -18.09 -5.20
C GLN A 739 2.63 -19.39 -5.54
N LEU A 740 1.36 -19.55 -5.14
CA LEU A 740 0.55 -20.70 -5.54
C LEU A 740 0.32 -20.71 -7.06
N SER A 741 0.06 -19.55 -7.68
CA SER A 741 -0.06 -19.46 -9.14
C SER A 741 1.26 -19.75 -9.88
N ARG A 742 2.39 -19.28 -9.35
CA ARG A 742 3.70 -19.41 -10.00
C ARG A 742 4.31 -20.79 -9.81
N TYR A 743 4.31 -21.31 -8.60
CA TYR A 743 5.02 -22.55 -8.23
C TYR A 743 4.08 -23.76 -8.25
N VAL A 744 2.91 -23.68 -7.62
CA VAL A 744 2.00 -24.83 -7.49
C VAL A 744 1.23 -25.09 -8.78
N LEU A 745 0.52 -24.09 -9.31
CA LEU A 745 -0.03 -24.15 -10.66
C LEU A 745 1.10 -24.25 -11.69
N GLY A 746 2.21 -23.55 -11.48
CA GLY A 746 3.45 -23.74 -12.22
C GLY A 746 3.64 -22.80 -13.41
N VAL A 747 2.86 -21.71 -13.53
CA VAL A 747 2.92 -20.83 -14.71
C VAL A 747 3.72 -19.57 -14.38
N SER A 748 4.75 -19.26 -15.17
CA SER A 748 5.63 -18.09 -14.94
C SER A 748 6.22 -17.53 -16.25
N PRO A 749 6.68 -16.27 -16.27
CA PRO A 749 7.40 -15.74 -17.42
C PRO A 749 8.79 -16.39 -17.50
N ALA A 750 9.14 -16.95 -18.67
CA ALA A 750 10.50 -17.47 -18.91
C ALA A 750 11.40 -16.39 -19.51
N THR A 751 10.82 -15.43 -20.22
CA THR A 751 11.42 -14.14 -20.59
C THR A 751 10.49 -13.00 -20.19
N PRO A 752 11.02 -11.77 -20.08
CA PRO A 752 10.19 -10.58 -19.86
C PRO A 752 8.99 -10.50 -20.82
N GLY A 753 7.81 -10.23 -20.25
CA GLY A 753 6.55 -10.01 -20.98
C GLY A 753 5.83 -11.25 -21.49
N TYR A 754 6.16 -12.46 -21.01
CA TYR A 754 5.53 -13.73 -21.41
C TYR A 754 5.61 -14.04 -22.92
N SER A 755 6.53 -13.39 -23.65
CA SER A 755 6.85 -13.79 -25.03
C SER A 755 7.34 -15.24 -25.07
N THR A 756 8.06 -15.66 -24.02
CA THR A 756 8.14 -17.05 -23.60
C THR A 756 7.67 -17.27 -22.17
N TRP A 757 7.09 -18.43 -21.91
CA TRP A 757 6.53 -18.83 -20.62
C TRP A 757 7.01 -20.21 -20.18
N SER A 758 6.93 -20.49 -18.89
CA SER A 758 7.20 -21.80 -18.30
C SER A 758 5.92 -22.37 -17.71
N PHE A 759 5.73 -23.69 -17.87
CA PHE A 759 4.73 -24.47 -17.17
C PHE A 759 5.42 -25.61 -16.42
N ALA A 760 5.73 -25.37 -15.15
CA ALA A 760 6.49 -26.24 -14.28
C ALA A 760 5.81 -26.45 -12.91
N PRO A 761 4.78 -27.32 -12.84
CA PRO A 761 4.06 -27.59 -11.61
C PRO A 761 4.93 -28.13 -10.47
N ARG A 762 4.70 -27.62 -9.25
CA ARG A 762 5.15 -28.21 -7.99
C ARG A 762 3.95 -28.79 -7.26
N THR A 763 3.86 -30.13 -7.19
CA THR A 763 2.61 -30.79 -6.76
C THR A 763 2.32 -30.66 -5.27
N VAL A 764 3.35 -30.54 -4.41
CA VAL A 764 3.24 -30.32 -2.96
C VAL A 764 2.17 -31.19 -2.25
N ASN A 765 2.10 -32.47 -2.62
CA ASN A 765 1.14 -33.46 -2.12
C ASN A 765 -0.34 -33.17 -2.44
N LEU A 766 -0.63 -32.30 -3.40
CA LEU A 766 -1.97 -32.07 -3.95
C LEU A 766 -2.27 -33.07 -5.08
N THR A 767 -3.53 -33.40 -5.26
CA THR A 767 -3.97 -34.31 -6.34
C THR A 767 -4.29 -33.56 -7.64
N TYR A 768 -4.65 -32.28 -7.56
CA TYR A 768 -4.83 -31.43 -8.74
C TYR A 768 -4.61 -29.96 -8.42
N ALA A 769 -4.28 -29.18 -9.45
CA ALA A 769 -4.47 -27.73 -9.46
C ALA A 769 -4.87 -27.24 -10.86
N ASN A 770 -5.66 -26.18 -10.93
CA ASN A 770 -6.06 -25.50 -12.14
C ASN A 770 -6.18 -23.99 -11.91
N GLY A 771 -5.97 -23.21 -12.97
CA GLY A 771 -5.97 -21.77 -12.83
C GLY A 771 -5.73 -21.01 -14.13
N ARG A 772 -5.75 -19.69 -13.99
CA ARG A 772 -5.57 -18.73 -15.08
C ARG A 772 -4.52 -17.72 -14.68
N VAL A 773 -3.60 -17.42 -15.58
CA VAL A 773 -2.59 -16.38 -15.43
C VAL A 773 -2.77 -15.36 -16.55
N PRO A 774 -3.19 -14.12 -16.25
CA PRO A 774 -3.31 -13.08 -17.25
C PRO A 774 -1.91 -12.61 -17.68
N THR A 775 -1.70 -12.44 -18.99
CA THR A 775 -0.42 -12.01 -19.57
C THR A 775 -0.63 -10.93 -20.63
N PRO A 776 0.41 -10.18 -21.04
CA PRO A 776 0.31 -9.21 -22.13
C PRO A 776 -0.19 -9.80 -23.47
N TRP A 777 -0.02 -11.10 -23.67
CA TRP A 777 -0.43 -11.80 -24.89
C TRP A 777 -1.84 -12.37 -24.81
N GLY A 778 -2.48 -12.32 -23.64
CA GLY A 778 -3.74 -13.00 -23.33
C GLY A 778 -3.58 -13.97 -22.15
N THR A 779 -4.68 -14.56 -21.70
CA THR A 779 -4.67 -15.47 -20.55
C THR A 779 -4.05 -16.82 -20.89
N ILE A 780 -3.12 -17.30 -20.05
CA ILE A 780 -2.70 -18.69 -20.01
C ILE A 780 -3.64 -19.45 -19.07
N VAL A 781 -4.23 -20.55 -19.54
CA VAL A 781 -5.07 -21.45 -18.73
C VAL A 781 -4.31 -22.75 -18.52
N ALA A 782 -4.08 -23.14 -17.28
CA ALA A 782 -3.31 -24.34 -16.97
C ALA A 782 -4.04 -25.23 -15.96
N SER A 783 -3.82 -26.53 -16.08
CA SER A 783 -4.29 -27.50 -15.10
C SER A 783 -3.39 -28.73 -15.08
N TRP A 784 -3.29 -29.38 -13.94
CA TRP A 784 -2.66 -30.68 -13.80
C TRP A 784 -3.40 -31.55 -12.77
N GLU A 785 -3.31 -32.86 -12.94
CA GLU A 785 -3.90 -33.87 -12.06
C GLU A 785 -2.95 -35.08 -11.94
N VAL A 786 -2.82 -35.61 -10.72
CA VAL A 786 -2.10 -36.85 -10.44
C VAL A 786 -3.06 -38.02 -10.64
N THR A 787 -2.84 -38.83 -11.69
CA THR A 787 -3.74 -39.91 -12.10
C THR A 787 -3.13 -41.29 -11.85
N GLY A 788 -3.49 -41.96 -10.75
CA GLY A 788 -2.93 -43.28 -10.43
C GLY A 788 -1.40 -43.23 -10.27
N SER A 789 -0.65 -43.91 -11.16
CA SER A 789 0.82 -43.80 -11.24
C SER A 789 1.32 -42.65 -12.13
N GLY A 790 0.42 -41.98 -12.86
CA GLY A 790 0.69 -41.01 -13.89
C GLY A 790 0.43 -39.55 -13.48
N PHE A 791 0.42 -38.68 -14.49
CA PHE A 791 0.30 -37.23 -14.37
C PHE A 791 -0.34 -36.71 -15.66
N GLU A 792 -1.48 -36.04 -15.57
CA GLU A 792 -2.12 -35.35 -16.68
C GLU A 792 -1.93 -33.84 -16.52
N MET A 793 -1.57 -33.16 -17.61
CA MET A 793 -1.41 -31.71 -17.65
C MET A 793 -2.11 -31.16 -18.89
N ARG A 794 -2.70 -29.97 -18.76
CA ARG A 794 -3.26 -29.20 -19.87
C ARG A 794 -2.81 -27.77 -19.75
N ILE A 795 -2.43 -27.19 -20.88
CA ILE A 795 -2.14 -25.77 -20.98
C ILE A 795 -2.68 -25.19 -22.28
N SER A 796 -3.42 -24.09 -22.13
CA SER A 796 -3.86 -23.23 -23.23
C SER A 796 -3.09 -21.92 -23.14
N ALA A 797 -2.36 -21.57 -24.19
CA ALA A 797 -1.52 -20.37 -24.21
C ALA A 797 -1.82 -19.49 -25.43
N PRO A 798 -1.70 -18.16 -25.32
CA PRO A 798 -1.99 -17.25 -26.42
C PRO A 798 -1.12 -17.48 -27.65
N LEU A 799 -1.69 -17.25 -28.84
CA LEU A 799 -1.00 -17.41 -30.12
C LEU A 799 0.23 -16.49 -30.20
N GLY A 800 1.30 -16.98 -30.82
CA GLY A 800 2.53 -16.21 -31.03
C GLY A 800 3.49 -16.19 -29.85
N THR A 801 3.24 -17.02 -28.82
CA THR A 801 4.13 -17.21 -27.67
C THR A 801 4.83 -18.57 -27.75
N ASN A 802 5.92 -18.72 -27.00
CA ASN A 802 6.64 -19.99 -26.85
C ASN A 802 6.63 -20.46 -25.39
N GLY A 803 6.56 -21.76 -25.17
CA GLY A 803 6.50 -22.34 -23.83
C GLY A 803 7.58 -23.37 -23.57
N THR A 804 8.01 -23.50 -22.33
CA THR A 804 8.70 -24.70 -21.83
C THR A 804 7.79 -25.41 -20.85
N ILE A 805 7.42 -26.64 -21.17
CA ILE A 805 6.62 -27.52 -20.31
C ILE A 805 7.57 -28.44 -19.57
N VAL A 806 7.42 -28.50 -18.25
CA VAL A 806 8.24 -29.31 -17.34
C VAL A 806 7.32 -30.34 -16.69
N VAL A 807 7.53 -31.62 -16.99
CA VAL A 807 6.70 -32.72 -16.54
C VAL A 807 7.34 -33.35 -15.29
N PRO A 808 6.74 -33.20 -14.09
CA PRO A 808 7.30 -33.73 -12.85
C PRO A 808 7.13 -35.25 -12.76
N GLY A 809 8.12 -35.94 -12.18
CA GLY A 809 8.02 -37.37 -11.89
C GLY A 809 7.81 -38.25 -13.13
N ALA A 810 8.35 -37.84 -14.27
CA ALA A 810 8.30 -38.54 -15.55
C ALA A 810 9.41 -39.60 -15.69
N GLY A 811 10.32 -39.71 -14.72
CA GLY A 811 11.33 -40.76 -14.67
C GLY A 811 10.74 -42.16 -14.89
N ASN A 812 11.24 -42.88 -15.91
CA ASN A 812 10.78 -44.20 -16.34
C ASN A 812 9.30 -44.30 -16.77
N LYS A 813 8.60 -43.19 -17.02
CA LYS A 813 7.23 -43.18 -17.54
C LYS A 813 7.21 -42.92 -19.04
N THR A 814 6.14 -43.38 -19.69
CA THR A 814 5.86 -42.93 -21.06
C THR A 814 5.24 -41.54 -20.98
N VAL A 815 5.75 -40.57 -21.73
CA VAL A 815 5.21 -39.21 -21.77
C VAL A 815 4.64 -38.95 -23.15
N THR A 816 3.37 -38.58 -23.22
CA THR A 816 2.73 -38.23 -24.50
C THR A 816 2.29 -36.78 -24.51
N ILE A 817 2.48 -36.09 -25.63
CA ILE A 817 1.96 -34.73 -25.88
C ILE A 817 0.96 -34.81 -27.03
N ASN A 818 -0.27 -34.37 -26.77
CA ASN A 818 -1.41 -34.48 -27.69
C ASN A 818 -1.59 -35.91 -28.24
N GLY A 819 -1.35 -36.91 -27.37
CA GLY A 819 -1.42 -38.33 -27.69
C GLY A 819 -0.19 -38.91 -28.43
N VAL A 820 0.84 -38.11 -28.70
CA VAL A 820 2.08 -38.57 -29.35
C VAL A 820 3.15 -38.82 -28.29
N ASP A 821 3.66 -40.05 -28.20
CA ASP A 821 4.80 -40.40 -27.35
C ASP A 821 6.06 -39.66 -27.79
N ILE A 822 6.68 -38.94 -26.85
CA ILE A 822 7.86 -38.12 -27.13
C ILE A 822 9.19 -38.90 -27.00
N GLY A 823 9.11 -40.14 -26.50
CA GLY A 823 10.26 -41.01 -26.26
C GLY A 823 11.19 -40.50 -25.16
N THR A 824 12.02 -41.39 -24.61
CA THR A 824 12.92 -41.06 -23.49
C THR A 824 14.22 -40.36 -23.93
N ASN A 825 14.50 -40.25 -25.23
CA ASN A 825 15.79 -39.80 -25.79
C ASN A 825 15.69 -38.81 -26.97
N GLY A 826 14.54 -38.16 -27.21
CA GLY A 826 14.38 -37.19 -28.31
C GLY A 826 14.41 -37.79 -29.74
N ASN A 827 14.32 -39.12 -29.88
CA ASN A 827 14.31 -39.83 -31.17
C ASN A 827 12.91 -40.02 -31.77
N ALA A 828 11.86 -39.49 -31.12
CA ALA A 828 10.48 -39.58 -31.62
C ALA A 828 10.20 -38.49 -32.67
N ILE A 829 9.30 -38.79 -33.62
CA ILE A 829 8.76 -37.79 -34.53
C ILE A 829 7.74 -36.97 -33.75
N LEU A 830 8.14 -35.79 -33.29
CA LEU A 830 7.29 -34.88 -32.54
C LEU A 830 6.37 -34.08 -33.47
N PRO A 831 5.21 -33.59 -32.97
CA PRO A 831 4.42 -32.59 -33.69
C PRO A 831 5.26 -31.37 -34.09
N GLU A 832 4.93 -30.71 -35.21
CA GLU A 832 5.70 -29.59 -35.80
C GLU A 832 6.01 -28.46 -34.80
N ASN A 833 5.19 -28.30 -33.77
CA ASN A 833 5.27 -27.25 -32.77
C ASN A 833 5.80 -27.72 -31.41
N VAL A 834 6.45 -28.88 -31.34
CA VAL A 834 6.94 -29.51 -30.11
C VAL A 834 8.40 -29.93 -30.31
N ILE A 835 9.29 -29.48 -29.43
CA ILE A 835 10.73 -29.74 -29.48
C ILE A 835 11.17 -30.30 -28.14
N TRP A 836 11.78 -31.49 -28.16
CA TRP A 836 12.38 -32.08 -26.96
C TRP A 836 13.50 -31.19 -26.40
N ALA A 837 13.45 -30.87 -25.11
CA ALA A 837 14.40 -29.98 -24.44
C ALA A 837 15.28 -30.69 -23.40
N GLY A 838 15.08 -32.00 -23.17
CA GLY A 838 15.95 -32.84 -22.35
C GLY A 838 15.33 -33.38 -21.08
N VAL A 839 16.13 -34.16 -20.34
CA VAL A 839 15.78 -34.77 -19.05
C VAL A 839 16.78 -34.31 -18.00
N GLU A 840 16.30 -34.01 -16.81
CA GLU A 840 17.12 -33.76 -15.63
C GLU A 840 16.54 -34.53 -14.44
N GLY A 841 17.24 -35.57 -13.99
CA GLY A 841 16.71 -36.51 -13.00
C GLY A 841 15.42 -37.16 -13.51
N ASP A 842 14.33 -37.04 -12.73
CA ASP A 842 13.01 -37.58 -13.06
C ASP A 842 12.10 -36.56 -13.76
N VAL A 843 12.65 -35.47 -14.30
CA VAL A 843 11.90 -34.37 -14.90
C VAL A 843 12.15 -34.29 -16.41
N TYR A 844 11.08 -34.25 -17.18
CA TYR A 844 11.12 -34.14 -18.65
C TYR A 844 10.82 -32.70 -19.07
N ARG A 845 11.53 -32.18 -20.07
CA ARG A 845 11.31 -30.83 -20.60
C ARG A 845 11.01 -30.84 -22.08
N VAL A 846 10.03 -30.04 -22.47
CA VAL A 846 9.62 -29.88 -23.86
C VAL A 846 9.33 -28.42 -24.16
N ASN A 847 9.93 -27.91 -25.23
CA ASN A 847 9.62 -26.60 -25.77
C ASN A 847 8.47 -26.68 -26.76
N VAL A 848 7.56 -25.73 -26.70
CA VAL A 848 6.38 -25.67 -27.55
C VAL A 848 6.19 -24.29 -28.17
N THR A 849 5.64 -24.24 -29.37
CA THR A 849 5.25 -22.98 -30.04
C THR A 849 3.74 -22.94 -30.20
N SER A 850 3.09 -21.88 -29.72
CA SER A 850 1.62 -21.73 -29.79
C SER A 850 1.16 -21.25 -31.17
N ARG A 851 1.30 -22.10 -32.20
CA ARG A 851 0.60 -21.89 -33.49
C ARG A 851 -0.85 -22.41 -33.46
N ARG A 852 -1.15 -23.37 -32.59
CA ARG A 852 -2.48 -23.89 -32.22
C ARG A 852 -2.46 -24.19 -30.71
N GLY A 853 -3.19 -23.39 -29.94
CA GLY A 853 -2.84 -23.02 -28.56
C GLY A 853 -3.17 -23.99 -27.43
N ASP A 854 -3.36 -25.29 -27.64
CA ASP A 854 -3.69 -26.23 -26.56
C ASP A 854 -2.76 -27.46 -26.56
N PHE A 855 -2.18 -27.77 -25.40
CA PHE A 855 -1.34 -28.94 -25.19
C PHE A 855 -1.91 -29.80 -24.06
N THR A 856 -2.12 -31.09 -24.35
CA THR A 856 -2.43 -32.12 -23.35
C THR A 856 -1.22 -33.02 -23.19
N ILE A 857 -0.77 -33.20 -21.95
CA ILE A 857 0.38 -34.02 -21.61
C ILE A 857 -0.12 -35.12 -20.67
N SER A 858 0.25 -36.36 -20.91
CA SER A 858 -0.06 -37.48 -20.02
C SER A 858 1.17 -38.35 -19.79
N THR A 859 1.30 -38.84 -18.57
CA THR A 859 2.30 -39.85 -18.21
C THR A 859 1.63 -41.14 -17.78
N SER A 860 2.18 -42.29 -18.21
CA SER A 860 1.66 -43.64 -17.89
C SER A 860 2.76 -44.61 -17.50
#